data_AF-A0A812T903-F1
#
_entry.id   AF-A0A812T903-F1
#
_cell.length_a   1.000
_cell.length_b   1.000
_cell.length_c   1.000
_cell.angle_alpha   90.00
_cell.angle_beta   90.00
_cell.angle_gamma   90.00
#
_symmetry.space_group_name_H-M   'P 1'
#
loop_
_entity.id
_entity.type
_entity.pdbx_description
1 polymer ?
#
loop_
_entity_poly.entity_id
_entity_poly.type
_entity_poly.pdbx_seq_one_letter_code
_entity_poly.pdbx_strand_id
1 'polypeptide(L)'
;MVLMHPWLGIVFFRYVSGQTEIKVAGSSTVFPVANAWANGIQNASSFVITIEGGGSSSGARRVCKDRADPDHVDIGDMSRNWKSSEALLLDDDYTWECSSSKIRVTQLQVGTDGLAVAVAKGGRAHDCLTSAEVGGLTLAMLHWMFTDWSNEQLESYGVDLASVIPNDDADGIKEWSDLSSACPEVPINIYGPGSDSGTYGFFAEATLCEDCFAGEDGYDPEGFPYCPTDKHSALEQLSTEPDIADFIQNQRPLNCYMHSESDYQLFEWLSADPGGIVYFGYAYFAQYANLLTVARIANDRYKGVKDTADARVEPSTYTITDGSYDVYRRSLFMNVDNEAWDRVHPFLSFGFSSAGQSLVASVGYVAANAALLSKMKIRIEERGNEEADYVSVAPSSCPVGAELRAVPYINQFGNSKINYTCSLCSPGSFKYLDTPTACTSCEPGRYTDQVGQSSCRLCDPGYEALNGTSCHACGVGFYKREAAAASCSPCGAGTFNNQTAQAECAFCGPGYFAPQGSTECSACPLNEVAAAPGSASCNRCGDGFTTTQVGSTACSRCRAGTFRSNETQCVHCAGDKTTAFQGAVLKSDCICPAGKYLRDGLTGDSMEAMSSGTCVECSDGMNCPLGSDLRIWASVLAGAEMDPEDQLFPLLQPGYYSTPEEPMQARAHRKGQKASR
;
A
#
# COMPACT_ATOMS: atom_id res chain seq x y z
N MET A 1 -81.93 -3.84 -22.76
CA MET A 1 -81.27 -4.99 -22.13
C MET A 1 -79.91 -5.14 -22.80
N VAL A 2 -78.90 -4.44 -22.28
CA VAL A 2 -77.49 -4.55 -22.72
C VAL A 2 -76.67 -4.58 -21.44
N LEU A 3 -75.77 -5.57 -21.40
CA LEU A 3 -75.04 -6.09 -20.25
C LEU A 3 -74.01 -5.10 -19.70
N MET A 4 -73.85 -5.10 -18.39
CA MET A 4 -72.82 -4.39 -17.63
C MET A 4 -71.49 -5.15 -17.72
N HIS A 5 -70.38 -4.41 -17.80
CA HIS A 5 -69.02 -4.85 -17.47
C HIS A 5 -68.47 -3.87 -16.41
N PRO A 6 -67.85 -4.35 -15.31
CA PRO A 6 -67.18 -3.49 -14.34
C PRO A 6 -65.69 -3.29 -14.70
N TRP A 7 -65.02 -2.36 -14.01
CA TRP A 7 -63.59 -1.98 -14.10
C TRP A 7 -63.25 -0.78 -14.98
N LEU A 8 -63.60 0.41 -14.47
CA LEU A 8 -62.85 1.68 -14.60
C LEU A 8 -63.47 2.66 -13.61
N GLY A 9 -63.09 2.53 -12.33
CA GLY A 9 -63.49 3.47 -11.29
C GLY A 9 -62.66 4.75 -11.36
N ILE A 10 -62.87 5.59 -12.39
CA ILE A 10 -62.37 6.97 -12.37
C ILE A 10 -63.27 7.75 -11.42
N VAL A 11 -62.78 8.02 -10.22
CA VAL A 11 -63.45 8.93 -9.28
C VAL A 11 -63.24 10.36 -9.78
N PHE A 12 -64.24 10.93 -10.44
CA PHE A 12 -64.27 12.37 -10.73
C PHE A 12 -64.54 13.16 -9.44
N PHE A 13 -63.49 13.71 -8.83
CA PHE A 13 -63.67 14.77 -7.83
C PHE A 13 -63.97 16.10 -8.53
N ARG A 14 -64.99 16.80 -8.02
CA ARG A 14 -65.31 18.18 -8.43
C ARG A 14 -64.10 19.08 -8.15
N TYR A 15 -63.55 19.67 -9.21
CA TYR A 15 -62.53 20.70 -9.14
C TYR A 15 -63.07 21.93 -8.38
N VAL A 16 -62.57 22.19 -7.19
CA VAL A 16 -62.72 23.47 -6.49
C VAL A 16 -61.45 24.25 -6.75
N SER A 17 -61.54 25.36 -7.48
CA SER A 17 -60.38 26.21 -7.77
C SER A 17 -59.75 26.72 -6.47
N GLY A 18 -58.46 26.43 -6.25
CA GLY A 18 -57.68 26.96 -5.12
C GLY A 18 -57.19 25.93 -4.09
N GLN A 19 -57.36 24.62 -4.30
CA GLN A 19 -56.69 23.61 -3.47
C GLN A 19 -55.30 23.28 -4.02
N THR A 20 -54.31 23.22 -3.13
CA THR A 20 -52.94 22.78 -3.45
C THR A 20 -52.97 21.28 -3.76
N GLU A 21 -52.35 20.87 -4.87
CA GLU A 21 -52.21 19.45 -5.26
C GLU A 21 -50.85 18.92 -4.80
N ILE A 22 -50.81 17.68 -4.28
CA ILE A 22 -49.61 16.89 -4.04
C ILE A 22 -49.61 15.74 -5.04
N LYS A 23 -48.57 15.65 -5.87
CA LYS A 23 -48.38 14.58 -6.85
C LYS A 23 -47.35 13.58 -6.36
N VAL A 24 -47.74 12.31 -6.30
CA VAL A 24 -46.87 11.18 -5.97
C VAL A 24 -46.86 10.21 -7.13
N ALA A 25 -45.69 9.72 -7.54
CA ALA A 25 -45.66 8.64 -8.51
C ALA A 25 -44.42 7.75 -8.43
N GLY A 26 -44.56 6.52 -8.91
CA GLY A 26 -43.45 5.58 -9.02
C GLY A 26 -43.83 4.13 -8.73
N SER A 27 -43.23 3.58 -7.68
CA SER A 27 -43.23 2.15 -7.37
C SER A 27 -44.63 1.59 -7.12
N SER A 28 -44.99 0.53 -7.86
CA SER A 28 -46.20 -0.28 -7.57
C SER A 28 -46.15 -0.94 -6.19
N THR A 29 -44.97 -1.15 -5.62
CA THR A 29 -44.80 -1.64 -4.24
C THR A 29 -45.06 -0.54 -3.20
N VAL A 30 -44.74 0.72 -3.49
CA VAL A 30 -44.98 1.82 -2.53
C VAL A 30 -46.40 2.41 -2.68
N PHE A 31 -47.02 2.22 -3.86
CA PHE A 31 -48.36 2.71 -4.19
C PHE A 31 -49.44 2.39 -3.12
N PRO A 32 -49.53 1.17 -2.55
CA PRO A 32 -50.53 0.88 -1.50
C PRO A 32 -50.33 1.72 -0.24
N VAL A 33 -49.07 1.99 0.16
CA VAL A 33 -48.74 2.84 1.31
C VAL A 33 -49.16 4.27 1.04
N ALA A 34 -48.76 4.82 -0.12
CA ALA A 34 -49.11 6.18 -0.51
C ALA A 34 -50.64 6.37 -0.53
N ASN A 35 -51.37 5.42 -1.10
CA ASN A 35 -52.82 5.47 -1.21
C ASN A 35 -53.51 5.35 0.15
N ALA A 36 -53.04 4.44 1.01
CA ALA A 36 -53.55 4.34 2.38
C ALA A 36 -53.32 5.64 3.16
N TRP A 37 -52.13 6.24 3.04
CA TRP A 37 -51.82 7.53 3.68
C TRP A 37 -52.71 8.66 3.16
N ALA A 38 -52.92 8.74 1.84
CA ALA A 38 -53.77 9.73 1.23
C ALA A 38 -55.24 9.60 1.65
N ASN A 39 -55.75 8.37 1.81
CA ASN A 39 -57.10 8.15 2.31
C ASN A 39 -57.22 8.43 3.81
N GLY A 40 -56.20 8.11 4.59
CA GLY A 40 -56.20 8.35 6.04
C GLY A 40 -56.21 9.83 6.42
N ILE A 41 -55.55 10.68 5.63
CA ILE A 41 -55.44 12.13 5.91
C ILE A 41 -56.68 12.95 5.45
N GLN A 42 -57.60 12.34 4.68
CA GLN A 42 -58.74 13.03 4.03
C GLN A 42 -59.70 13.74 5.00
N ASN A 43 -59.67 13.41 6.30
CA ASN A 43 -60.49 14.09 7.31
C ASN A 43 -59.84 15.37 7.89
N ALA A 44 -58.64 15.77 7.44
CA ALA A 44 -57.83 16.78 8.12
C ALA A 44 -57.21 17.88 7.23
N SER A 45 -57.51 17.97 5.93
CA SER A 45 -56.72 18.82 5.02
C SER A 45 -57.46 19.51 3.86
N SER A 46 -56.85 20.60 3.37
CA SER A 46 -57.33 21.50 2.29
C SER A 46 -56.66 21.24 0.93
N PHE A 47 -56.00 20.09 0.75
CA PHE A 47 -55.22 19.72 -0.43
C PHE A 47 -55.72 18.43 -1.09
N VAL A 48 -55.44 18.29 -2.39
CA VAL A 48 -55.74 17.10 -3.20
C VAL A 48 -54.46 16.28 -3.35
N ILE A 49 -54.53 14.95 -3.19
CA ILE A 49 -53.38 14.07 -3.39
C ILE A 49 -53.66 13.17 -4.61
N THR A 50 -52.79 13.21 -5.61
CA THR A 50 -52.83 12.39 -6.80
C THR A 50 -51.68 11.39 -6.76
N ILE A 51 -51.98 10.09 -6.89
CA ILE A 51 -50.99 9.01 -6.80
C ILE A 51 -51.06 8.18 -8.07
N GLU A 52 -49.91 7.99 -8.71
CA GLU A 52 -49.80 7.23 -9.96
C GLU A 52 -48.72 6.14 -9.86
N GLY A 53 -48.99 4.97 -10.44
CA GLY A 53 -47.97 3.92 -10.57
C GLY A 53 -46.96 4.18 -11.69
N GLY A 54 -46.09 3.20 -11.96
CA GLY A 54 -45.14 3.24 -13.07
C GLY A 54 -43.77 2.61 -12.81
N GLY A 55 -43.51 2.11 -11.60
CA GLY A 55 -42.24 1.49 -11.18
C GLY A 55 -41.24 2.49 -10.59
N SER A 56 -40.29 1.99 -9.80
CA SER A 56 -39.30 2.82 -9.08
C SER A 56 -38.48 3.74 -10.00
N SER A 57 -38.07 3.25 -11.17
CA SER A 57 -37.36 4.06 -12.18
C SER A 57 -38.22 5.18 -12.76
N SER A 58 -39.55 4.98 -12.83
CA SER A 58 -40.48 6.04 -13.19
C SER A 58 -40.59 7.10 -12.10
N GLY A 59 -40.65 6.68 -10.82
CA GLY A 59 -40.62 7.58 -9.67
C GLY A 59 -39.36 8.46 -9.65
N ALA A 60 -38.18 7.82 -9.77
CA ALA A 60 -36.89 8.51 -9.89
C ALA A 60 -36.88 9.54 -11.02
N ARG A 61 -37.30 9.13 -12.23
CA ARG A 61 -37.33 10.01 -13.40
C ARG A 61 -38.28 11.19 -13.21
N ARG A 62 -39.49 10.95 -12.69
CA ARG A 62 -40.55 11.96 -12.60
C ARG A 62 -40.26 13.02 -11.55
N VAL A 63 -39.70 12.67 -10.39
CA VAL A 63 -39.30 13.69 -9.39
C VAL A 63 -38.11 14.54 -9.89
N CYS A 64 -37.26 13.97 -10.75
CA CYS A 64 -36.12 14.66 -11.35
C CYS A 64 -36.45 15.49 -12.61
N LYS A 65 -37.68 15.45 -13.12
CA LYS A 65 -38.12 16.29 -14.25
C LYS A 65 -38.18 17.76 -13.84
N ASP A 66 -37.98 18.66 -14.81
CA ASP A 66 -38.18 20.10 -14.59
C ASP A 66 -39.57 20.36 -13.98
N ARG A 67 -39.66 21.26 -13.00
CA ARG A 67 -40.91 21.50 -12.24
C ARG A 67 -42.05 22.07 -13.09
N ALA A 68 -41.74 22.64 -14.26
CA ALA A 68 -42.74 23.07 -15.23
C ALA A 68 -43.26 21.92 -16.11
N ASP A 69 -42.60 20.76 -16.11
CA ASP A 69 -43.04 19.57 -16.84
C ASP A 69 -44.32 19.00 -16.18
N PRO A 70 -45.39 18.73 -16.95
CA PRO A 70 -46.65 18.23 -16.40
C PRO A 70 -46.52 16.87 -15.68
N ASP A 71 -45.53 16.06 -16.05
CA ASP A 71 -45.27 14.75 -15.45
C ASP A 71 -44.42 14.82 -14.18
N HIS A 72 -43.88 16.00 -13.85
CA HIS A 72 -43.14 16.21 -12.61
C HIS A 72 -44.04 15.92 -11.41
N VAL A 73 -43.48 15.23 -10.41
CA VAL A 73 -44.15 14.86 -9.17
C VAL A 73 -43.39 15.41 -7.98
N ASP A 74 -44.11 15.77 -6.93
CA ASP A 74 -43.51 16.26 -5.68
C ASP A 74 -42.79 15.14 -4.93
N ILE A 75 -43.28 13.90 -5.08
CA ILE A 75 -42.72 12.70 -4.44
C ILE A 75 -42.56 11.59 -5.49
N GLY A 76 -41.32 11.20 -5.75
CA GLY A 76 -40.97 9.99 -6.48
C GLY A 76 -40.82 8.81 -5.52
N ASP A 77 -41.79 7.90 -5.47
CA ASP A 77 -41.74 6.74 -4.58
C ASP A 77 -41.02 5.53 -5.22
N MET A 78 -40.25 4.82 -4.42
CA MET A 78 -39.32 3.79 -4.90
C MET A 78 -39.18 2.64 -3.90
N SER A 79 -39.14 1.40 -4.37
CA SER A 79 -38.88 0.18 -3.57
C SER A 79 -37.42 -0.29 -3.65
N ARG A 80 -36.52 0.62 -4.01
CA ARG A 80 -35.07 0.46 -4.13
C ARG A 80 -34.37 1.79 -3.93
N ASN A 81 -33.07 1.76 -3.65
CA ASN A 81 -32.28 2.98 -3.61
C ASN A 81 -32.02 3.56 -5.02
N TRP A 82 -31.56 4.80 -5.13
CA TRP A 82 -31.23 5.45 -6.41
C TRP A 82 -30.14 4.69 -7.18
N LYS A 83 -30.27 4.62 -8.51
CA LYS A 83 -29.15 4.21 -9.38
C LYS A 83 -28.19 5.39 -9.54
N SER A 84 -26.89 5.11 -9.67
CA SER A 84 -25.87 6.14 -9.92
C SER A 84 -26.13 6.96 -11.20
N SER A 85 -26.81 6.37 -12.18
CA SER A 85 -27.25 7.06 -13.40
C SER A 85 -28.47 7.99 -13.19
N GLU A 86 -29.23 7.82 -12.12
CA GLU A 86 -30.46 8.58 -11.84
C GLU A 86 -30.19 9.78 -10.93
N ALA A 87 -29.40 9.61 -9.87
CA ALA A 87 -29.01 10.67 -8.96
C ALA A 87 -27.69 10.33 -8.22
N LEU A 88 -27.07 11.36 -7.65
CA LEU A 88 -25.85 11.27 -6.86
C LEU A 88 -26.14 11.58 -5.38
N LEU A 89 -25.68 10.72 -4.48
CA LEU A 89 -25.81 10.91 -3.02
C LEU A 89 -24.88 12.04 -2.55
N LEU A 90 -25.42 12.90 -1.69
CA LEU A 90 -24.69 13.98 -1.03
C LEU A 90 -24.20 13.56 0.37
N ASP A 91 -23.45 14.43 1.04
CA ASP A 91 -22.67 14.13 2.25
C ASP A 91 -23.47 13.95 3.55
N ASP A 92 -24.79 14.07 3.49
CA ASP A 92 -25.70 13.83 4.60
C ASP A 92 -26.28 12.39 4.61
N ASP A 93 -25.96 11.56 3.62
CA ASP A 93 -26.45 10.19 3.42
C ASP A 93 -27.96 10.05 3.13
N TYR A 94 -28.65 11.14 2.75
CA TYR A 94 -30.08 11.05 2.36
C TYR A 94 -30.57 12.06 1.34
N THR A 95 -29.80 13.09 1.04
CA THR A 95 -30.11 14.02 -0.03
C THR A 95 -29.41 13.55 -1.30
N TRP A 96 -30.17 13.52 -2.39
CA TRP A 96 -29.72 13.11 -3.70
C TRP A 96 -29.86 14.28 -4.68
N GLU A 97 -28.85 14.51 -5.51
CA GLU A 97 -28.94 15.44 -6.63
C GLU A 97 -29.23 14.65 -7.91
N CYS A 98 -30.36 14.94 -8.55
CA CYS A 98 -30.77 14.29 -9.79
C CYS A 98 -29.72 14.42 -10.89
N SER A 99 -29.39 13.34 -11.59
CA SER A 99 -28.39 13.37 -12.67
C SER A 99 -28.90 14.12 -13.91
N SER A 100 -30.21 14.14 -14.14
CA SER A 100 -30.85 14.79 -15.30
C SER A 100 -31.19 16.27 -15.10
N SER A 101 -31.08 16.79 -13.87
CA SER A 101 -31.47 18.16 -13.53
C SER A 101 -30.63 18.69 -12.36
N LYS A 102 -30.97 19.86 -11.81
CA LYS A 102 -30.37 20.36 -10.54
C LYS A 102 -31.33 20.24 -9.37
N ILE A 103 -32.34 19.40 -9.51
CA ILE A 103 -33.31 19.13 -8.45
C ILE A 103 -32.64 18.26 -7.40
N ARG A 104 -32.78 18.69 -6.14
CA ARG A 104 -32.37 17.93 -4.97
C ARG A 104 -33.59 17.28 -4.36
N VAL A 105 -33.42 16.02 -3.98
CA VAL A 105 -34.47 15.22 -3.39
C VAL A 105 -33.99 14.60 -2.09
N THR A 106 -34.77 14.76 -1.03
CA THR A 106 -34.48 14.11 0.25
C THR A 106 -35.25 12.78 0.32
N GLN A 107 -34.50 11.70 0.54
CA GLN A 107 -35.02 10.34 0.60
C GLN A 107 -35.50 10.01 2.03
N LEU A 108 -36.75 9.58 2.12
CA LEU A 108 -37.39 9.14 3.35
C LEU A 108 -37.77 7.66 3.23
N GLN A 109 -37.27 6.82 4.13
CA GLN A 109 -37.72 5.44 4.21
C GLN A 109 -39.03 5.36 5.01
N VAL A 110 -40.10 4.96 4.35
CA VAL A 110 -41.47 4.96 4.90
C VAL A 110 -41.85 3.65 5.58
N GLY A 111 -41.13 2.58 5.24
CA GLY A 111 -41.32 1.24 5.75
C GLY A 111 -40.40 0.26 5.04
N THR A 112 -40.64 -1.03 5.25
CA THR A 112 -39.88 -2.10 4.60
C THR A 112 -40.84 -3.17 4.15
N ASP A 113 -40.76 -3.52 2.87
CA ASP A 113 -41.39 -4.73 2.34
C ASP A 113 -40.50 -5.92 2.70
N GLY A 114 -41.10 -6.96 3.26
CA GLY A 114 -40.42 -8.15 3.72
C GLY A 114 -41.27 -9.35 3.38
N LEU A 115 -40.68 -10.40 2.81
CA LEU A 115 -41.39 -11.67 2.62
C LEU A 115 -41.03 -12.67 3.70
N ALA A 116 -41.95 -13.59 3.94
CA ALA A 116 -41.74 -14.75 4.79
C ALA A 116 -42.02 -16.00 3.96
N VAL A 117 -41.13 -16.98 4.07
CA VAL A 117 -41.39 -18.34 3.59
C VAL A 117 -41.79 -19.17 4.79
N ALA A 118 -42.96 -19.80 4.75
CA ALA A 118 -43.55 -20.46 5.90
C ALA A 118 -44.07 -21.86 5.58
N VAL A 119 -44.17 -22.68 6.63
CA VAL A 119 -44.78 -24.01 6.64
C VAL A 119 -45.77 -24.10 7.80
N ALA A 120 -46.68 -25.07 7.76
CA ALA A 120 -47.57 -25.35 8.89
C ALA A 120 -46.78 -25.81 10.12
N LYS A 121 -47.01 -25.17 11.27
CA LYS A 121 -46.34 -25.55 12.52
C LYS A 121 -46.80 -26.93 12.99
N GLY A 122 -45.84 -27.80 13.30
CA GLY A 122 -46.13 -29.20 13.66
C GLY A 122 -46.43 -30.12 12.47
N GLY A 123 -46.33 -29.62 11.23
CA GLY A 123 -46.34 -30.44 10.02
C GLY A 123 -45.00 -31.14 9.76
N ARG A 124 -44.96 -31.98 8.73
CA ARG A 124 -43.76 -32.74 8.30
C ARG A 124 -42.67 -31.80 7.76
N ALA A 125 -43.06 -30.77 7.02
CA ALA A 125 -42.18 -29.70 6.58
C ALA A 125 -41.54 -28.95 7.77
N HIS A 126 -42.31 -28.71 8.85
CA HIS A 126 -41.82 -28.10 10.08
C HIS A 126 -40.77 -28.96 10.77
N ASP A 127 -40.98 -30.28 10.86
CA ASP A 127 -40.02 -31.22 11.43
C ASP A 127 -38.67 -31.14 10.71
N CYS A 128 -38.69 -31.07 9.37
CA CYS A 128 -37.48 -30.91 8.56
C CYS A 128 -36.81 -29.55 8.82
N LEU A 129 -37.55 -28.44 8.67
CA LEU A 129 -37.00 -27.09 8.82
C LEU A 129 -36.40 -26.81 10.19
N THR A 130 -36.92 -27.44 11.25
CA THR A 130 -36.46 -27.25 12.62
C THR A 130 -35.47 -28.32 13.09
N SER A 131 -35.13 -29.28 12.22
CA SER A 131 -34.09 -30.27 12.50
C SER A 131 -32.71 -29.61 12.66
N ALA A 132 -31.82 -30.26 13.40
CA ALA A 132 -30.44 -29.78 13.58
C ALA A 132 -29.61 -29.88 12.29
N GLU A 133 -29.99 -30.75 11.34
CA GLU A 133 -29.30 -30.94 10.07
C GLU A 133 -29.69 -29.88 9.05
N VAL A 134 -30.99 -29.59 8.91
CA VAL A 134 -31.49 -28.60 7.95
C VAL A 134 -31.56 -27.22 8.57
N GLY A 135 -32.25 -27.00 9.69
CA GLY A 135 -32.20 -25.74 10.46
C GLY A 135 -32.56 -24.45 9.70
N GLY A 136 -33.27 -24.55 8.57
CA GLY A 136 -33.60 -23.47 7.65
C GLY A 136 -33.30 -23.83 6.19
N LEU A 137 -33.53 -22.90 5.27
CA LEU A 137 -33.34 -23.09 3.84
C LEU A 137 -32.26 -22.15 3.30
N THR A 138 -31.69 -22.52 2.16
CA THR A 138 -30.87 -21.62 1.34
C THR A 138 -31.70 -21.08 0.18
N LEU A 139 -31.23 -20.01 -0.48
CA LEU A 139 -31.85 -19.55 -1.72
C LEU A 139 -31.79 -20.63 -2.80
N ALA A 140 -30.69 -21.38 -2.90
CA ALA A 140 -30.58 -22.47 -3.86
C ALA A 140 -31.60 -23.60 -3.62
N MET A 141 -31.91 -23.92 -2.35
CA MET A 141 -33.00 -24.85 -2.01
C MET A 141 -34.35 -24.31 -2.44
N LEU A 142 -34.62 -23.03 -2.21
CA LEU A 142 -35.87 -22.40 -2.63
C LEU A 142 -35.97 -22.29 -4.15
N HIS A 143 -34.87 -22.01 -4.84
CA HIS A 143 -34.78 -22.01 -6.30
C HIS A 143 -35.17 -23.38 -6.85
N TRP A 144 -34.53 -24.45 -6.34
CA TRP A 144 -34.85 -25.82 -6.73
C TRP A 144 -36.31 -26.18 -6.43
N MET A 145 -36.87 -25.78 -5.29
CA MET A 145 -38.27 -26.05 -4.98
C MET A 145 -39.24 -25.35 -5.95
N PHE A 146 -39.08 -24.03 -6.15
CA PHE A 146 -40.08 -23.18 -6.80
C PHE A 146 -39.97 -23.07 -8.32
N THR A 147 -38.88 -23.56 -8.92
CA THR A 147 -38.67 -23.49 -10.37
C THR A 147 -39.42 -24.56 -11.17
N ASP A 148 -39.77 -24.22 -12.40
CA ASP A 148 -40.18 -25.16 -13.46
C ASP A 148 -39.01 -25.74 -14.27
N TRP A 149 -37.78 -25.29 -14.01
CA TRP A 149 -36.58 -25.83 -14.63
C TRP A 149 -36.25 -27.26 -14.16
N SER A 150 -35.62 -28.01 -15.06
CA SER A 150 -35.03 -29.31 -14.74
C SER A 150 -33.75 -29.16 -13.90
N ASN A 151 -33.34 -30.24 -13.24
CA ASN A 151 -32.08 -30.30 -12.51
C ASN A 151 -30.88 -29.93 -13.41
N GLU A 152 -30.87 -30.36 -14.67
CA GLU A 152 -29.80 -30.01 -15.63
C GLU A 152 -29.77 -28.51 -15.97
N GLN A 153 -30.92 -27.86 -16.04
CA GLN A 153 -31.01 -26.41 -16.26
C GLN A 153 -30.50 -25.64 -15.04
N LEU A 154 -30.84 -26.07 -13.82
CA LEU A 154 -30.33 -25.49 -12.58
C LEU A 154 -28.80 -25.63 -12.46
N GLU A 155 -28.24 -26.80 -12.76
CA GLU A 155 -26.79 -27.01 -12.79
C GLU A 155 -26.10 -26.15 -13.86
N SER A 156 -26.72 -26.01 -15.03
CA SER A 156 -26.24 -25.12 -16.11
C SER A 156 -26.27 -23.66 -15.69
N TYR A 157 -27.27 -23.27 -14.90
CA TYR A 157 -27.34 -21.96 -14.27
C TYR A 157 -26.29 -21.81 -13.15
N GLY A 158 -25.68 -22.90 -12.66
CA GLY A 158 -24.60 -22.90 -11.68
C GLY A 158 -25.03 -23.28 -10.27
N VAL A 159 -26.23 -23.82 -10.08
CA VAL A 159 -26.67 -24.38 -8.79
C VAL A 159 -25.94 -25.70 -8.52
N ASP A 160 -25.26 -25.81 -7.38
CA ASP A 160 -24.62 -27.05 -6.93
C ASP A 160 -25.67 -27.99 -6.31
N LEU A 161 -26.35 -28.79 -7.13
CA LEU A 161 -27.41 -29.69 -6.68
C LEU A 161 -26.92 -30.72 -5.65
N ALA A 162 -25.65 -31.15 -5.71
CA ALA A 162 -25.10 -32.07 -4.71
C ALA A 162 -25.05 -31.44 -3.30
N SER A 163 -25.06 -30.11 -3.19
CA SER A 163 -25.20 -29.40 -1.92
C SER A 163 -26.64 -29.07 -1.55
N VAL A 164 -27.55 -29.01 -2.53
CA VAL A 164 -28.96 -28.61 -2.33
C VAL A 164 -29.84 -29.80 -1.98
N ILE A 165 -29.66 -30.90 -2.71
CA ILE A 165 -30.40 -32.16 -2.60
C ILE A 165 -29.43 -33.35 -2.44
N PRO A 166 -28.62 -33.39 -1.36
CA PRO A 166 -27.62 -34.43 -1.16
C PRO A 166 -28.21 -35.85 -0.98
N ASN A 167 -29.52 -35.96 -0.77
CA ASN A 167 -30.23 -37.21 -0.52
C ASN A 167 -31.34 -37.49 -1.56
N ASP A 168 -31.26 -36.85 -2.74
CA ASP A 168 -32.14 -37.15 -3.90
C ASP A 168 -32.05 -38.64 -4.28
N ASP A 169 -33.20 -39.32 -4.31
CA ASP A 169 -33.30 -40.73 -4.69
C ASP A 169 -33.55 -40.95 -6.19
N ALA A 170 -33.63 -39.85 -6.94
CA ALA A 170 -33.81 -39.77 -8.39
C ALA A 170 -35.14 -40.37 -8.89
N ASP A 171 -36.20 -40.32 -8.09
CA ASP A 171 -37.56 -40.70 -8.51
C ASP A 171 -38.29 -39.59 -9.31
N GLY A 172 -37.73 -38.37 -9.31
CA GLY A 172 -38.24 -37.20 -10.01
C GLY A 172 -39.32 -36.42 -9.27
N ILE A 173 -39.56 -36.74 -7.99
CA ILE A 173 -40.46 -36.03 -7.08
C ILE A 173 -39.60 -35.17 -6.16
N LYS A 174 -39.92 -33.88 -6.05
CA LYS A 174 -39.24 -32.99 -5.10
C LYS A 174 -39.79 -33.24 -3.69
N GLU A 175 -38.98 -33.77 -2.79
CA GLU A 175 -39.37 -34.14 -1.44
C GLU A 175 -38.51 -33.46 -0.37
N TRP A 176 -39.04 -33.38 0.85
CA TRP A 176 -38.26 -32.86 1.98
C TRP A 176 -37.07 -33.76 2.33
N SER A 177 -37.19 -35.07 2.11
CA SER A 177 -36.13 -36.08 2.22
C SER A 177 -34.93 -35.80 1.32
N ASP A 178 -35.11 -35.16 0.16
CA ASP A 178 -34.02 -34.90 -0.77
C ASP A 178 -32.97 -33.93 -0.19
N LEU A 179 -33.43 -33.02 0.68
CA LEU A 179 -32.57 -32.02 1.34
C LEU A 179 -31.67 -32.65 2.41
N SER A 180 -32.17 -33.69 3.10
CA SER A 180 -31.47 -34.39 4.17
C SER A 180 -32.22 -35.66 4.55
N SER A 181 -31.47 -36.73 4.84
CA SER A 181 -31.99 -37.97 5.38
C SER A 181 -32.70 -37.85 6.74
N ALA A 182 -32.55 -36.72 7.44
CA ALA A 182 -33.27 -36.43 8.68
C ALA A 182 -34.69 -35.89 8.43
N CYS A 183 -35.02 -35.55 7.19
CA CYS A 183 -36.32 -35.01 6.83
C CYS A 183 -37.33 -36.12 6.45
N PRO A 184 -38.63 -35.88 6.68
CA PRO A 184 -39.68 -36.78 6.20
C PRO A 184 -39.68 -36.99 4.68
N GLU A 185 -39.91 -38.23 4.27
CA GLU A 185 -40.30 -38.61 2.90
C GLU A 185 -41.75 -38.15 2.64
N VAL A 186 -41.88 -36.90 2.18
CA VAL A 186 -43.15 -36.26 1.83
C VAL A 186 -42.92 -35.24 0.71
N PRO A 187 -43.80 -35.19 -0.31
CA PRO A 187 -43.68 -34.23 -1.39
C PRO A 187 -43.73 -32.78 -0.91
N ILE A 188 -42.94 -31.93 -1.57
CA ILE A 188 -42.98 -30.48 -1.38
C ILE A 188 -44.13 -29.92 -2.22
N ASN A 189 -45.17 -29.47 -1.52
CA ASN A 189 -46.33 -28.82 -2.10
C ASN A 189 -46.20 -27.30 -2.01
N ILE A 190 -46.25 -26.63 -3.16
CA ILE A 190 -45.87 -25.23 -3.26
C ILE A 190 -47.11 -24.35 -3.38
N TYR A 191 -47.14 -23.28 -2.57
CA TYR A 191 -48.19 -22.27 -2.56
C TYR A 191 -47.61 -20.87 -2.66
N GLY A 192 -48.39 -19.91 -3.13
CA GLY A 192 -48.01 -18.50 -3.09
C GLY A 192 -49.02 -17.57 -3.77
N PRO A 193 -48.74 -16.27 -3.83
CA PRO A 193 -49.59 -15.31 -4.52
C PRO A 193 -49.67 -15.56 -6.04
N GLY A 194 -50.73 -15.07 -6.69
CA GLY A 194 -50.82 -15.08 -8.15
C GLY A 194 -49.99 -13.95 -8.80
N SER A 195 -49.93 -13.95 -10.12
CA SER A 195 -49.07 -13.07 -10.91
C SER A 195 -49.42 -11.58 -10.81
N ASP A 196 -50.62 -11.25 -10.34
CA ASP A 196 -51.06 -9.86 -10.17
C ASP A 196 -50.53 -9.24 -8.86
N SER A 197 -49.94 -10.06 -7.98
CA SER A 197 -49.38 -9.63 -6.70
C SER A 197 -47.94 -9.14 -6.83
N GLY A 198 -47.62 -8.01 -6.19
CA GLY A 198 -46.24 -7.53 -6.07
C GLY A 198 -45.32 -8.46 -5.27
N THR A 199 -45.89 -9.34 -4.45
CA THR A 199 -45.16 -10.38 -3.70
C THR A 199 -44.68 -11.49 -4.62
N TYR A 200 -45.48 -11.85 -5.64
CA TYR A 200 -45.11 -12.85 -6.65
C TYR A 200 -43.85 -12.44 -7.41
N GLY A 201 -43.85 -11.23 -7.98
CA GLY A 201 -42.69 -10.73 -8.72
C GLY A 201 -41.44 -10.58 -7.85
N PHE A 202 -41.61 -10.16 -6.60
CA PHE A 202 -40.46 -10.00 -5.69
C PHE A 202 -39.82 -11.34 -5.32
N PHE A 203 -40.62 -12.34 -4.97
CA PHE A 203 -40.08 -13.66 -4.65
C PHE A 203 -39.40 -14.29 -5.86
N ALA A 204 -40.02 -14.15 -7.04
CA ALA A 204 -39.44 -14.58 -8.31
C ALA A 204 -38.06 -13.98 -8.56
N GLU A 205 -37.95 -12.65 -8.56
CA GLU A 205 -36.68 -11.92 -8.78
C GLU A 205 -35.60 -12.27 -7.74
N ALA A 206 -36.01 -12.56 -6.50
CA ALA A 206 -35.07 -12.82 -5.41
C ALA A 206 -34.63 -14.29 -5.30
N THR A 207 -35.44 -15.24 -5.79
CA THR A 207 -35.25 -16.69 -5.58
C THR A 207 -34.83 -17.44 -6.82
N LEU A 208 -35.40 -17.08 -7.98
CA LEU A 208 -35.17 -17.80 -9.24
C LEU A 208 -33.96 -17.17 -9.95
N CYS A 209 -34.08 -16.85 -11.23
CA CYS A 209 -33.11 -16.05 -11.98
C CYS A 209 -33.30 -14.53 -11.85
N GLU A 210 -32.20 -13.79 -12.08
CA GLU A 210 -32.24 -12.33 -12.29
C GLU A 210 -33.02 -12.05 -13.58
N ASP A 211 -34.05 -11.19 -13.50
CA ASP A 211 -34.97 -10.86 -14.61
C ASP A 211 -35.85 -12.02 -15.12
N CYS A 212 -36.04 -13.05 -14.30
CA CYS A 212 -37.12 -14.01 -14.45
C CYS A 212 -38.45 -13.28 -14.69
N PHE A 213 -39.22 -13.73 -15.68
CA PHE A 213 -40.50 -13.15 -16.11
C PHE A 213 -40.44 -11.80 -16.88
N ALA A 214 -39.27 -11.16 -17.02
CA ALA A 214 -39.17 -9.87 -17.73
C ALA A 214 -39.08 -10.00 -19.27
N GLY A 215 -38.87 -11.21 -19.81
CA GLY A 215 -38.80 -11.44 -21.26
C GLY A 215 -37.69 -10.65 -21.97
N GLU A 216 -36.65 -10.23 -21.25
CA GLU A 216 -35.51 -9.50 -21.83
C GLU A 216 -34.63 -10.43 -22.69
N ASP A 217 -34.07 -9.86 -23.76
CA ASP A 217 -33.22 -10.57 -24.72
C ASP A 217 -31.95 -11.13 -24.04
N GLY A 218 -31.84 -12.46 -23.91
CA GLY A 218 -30.60 -13.16 -23.55
C GLY A 218 -30.65 -14.11 -22.36
N TYR A 219 -31.79 -14.22 -21.66
CA TYR A 219 -31.97 -15.14 -20.52
C TYR A 219 -32.90 -16.31 -20.88
N ASP A 220 -32.63 -17.49 -20.32
CA ASP A 220 -33.54 -18.63 -20.43
C ASP A 220 -34.81 -18.32 -19.62
N PRO A 221 -36.02 -18.47 -20.19
CA PRO A 221 -37.24 -18.22 -19.45
C PRO A 221 -37.41 -19.25 -18.33
N GLU A 222 -37.76 -18.78 -17.15
CA GLU A 222 -38.01 -19.58 -15.96
C GLU A 222 -39.35 -19.18 -15.36
N GLY A 223 -40.08 -20.17 -14.85
CA GLY A 223 -41.40 -20.01 -14.28
C GLY A 223 -41.60 -20.76 -12.97
N PHE A 224 -42.79 -20.60 -12.41
CA PHE A 224 -43.28 -21.52 -11.38
C PHE A 224 -43.92 -22.75 -12.06
N PRO A 225 -43.80 -23.95 -11.47
CA PRO A 225 -44.37 -25.17 -12.05
C PRO A 225 -45.89 -25.23 -11.83
N TYR A 226 -46.69 -24.44 -12.54
CA TYR A 226 -48.13 -24.31 -12.27
C TYR A 226 -48.91 -25.63 -12.30
N CYS A 227 -49.81 -25.82 -11.32
CA CYS A 227 -50.76 -26.93 -11.35
C CYS A 227 -51.75 -26.79 -12.52
N PRO A 228 -52.27 -27.91 -13.06
CA PRO A 228 -53.39 -27.89 -14.00
C PRO A 228 -54.57 -27.05 -13.48
N THR A 229 -55.14 -26.22 -14.35
CA THR A 229 -56.19 -25.26 -14.00
C THR A 229 -57.40 -25.93 -13.35
N ASP A 230 -57.81 -27.11 -13.80
CA ASP A 230 -58.94 -27.86 -13.23
C ASP A 230 -58.68 -28.27 -11.77
N LYS A 231 -57.44 -28.65 -11.45
CA LYS A 231 -57.03 -29.01 -10.09
C LYS A 231 -56.95 -27.81 -9.18
N HIS A 232 -56.42 -26.70 -9.70
CA HIS A 232 -56.38 -25.44 -8.99
C HIS A 232 -57.78 -24.92 -8.68
N SER A 233 -58.67 -24.87 -9.67
CA SER A 233 -60.08 -24.47 -9.48
C SER A 233 -60.85 -25.41 -8.54
N ALA A 234 -60.52 -26.71 -8.51
CA ALA A 234 -61.15 -27.65 -7.59
C ALA A 234 -60.79 -27.32 -6.13
N LEU A 235 -59.52 -27.03 -5.83
CA LEU A 235 -59.09 -26.64 -4.49
C LEU A 235 -59.69 -25.31 -4.06
N GLU A 236 -59.75 -24.32 -4.95
CA GLU A 236 -60.33 -23.00 -4.66
C GLU A 236 -61.81 -23.05 -4.25
N GLN A 237 -62.54 -24.08 -4.66
CA GLN A 237 -63.96 -24.26 -4.32
C GLN A 237 -64.16 -24.93 -2.96
N LEU A 238 -63.12 -25.50 -2.35
CA LEU A 238 -63.18 -26.12 -1.04
C LEU A 238 -63.06 -25.05 0.05
N SER A 239 -63.84 -25.21 1.12
CA SER A 239 -63.93 -24.23 2.21
C SER A 239 -63.89 -24.88 3.60
N THR A 240 -63.74 -26.20 3.69
CA THR A 240 -63.60 -26.91 4.96
C THR A 240 -62.23 -27.57 5.02
N GLU A 241 -61.57 -27.47 6.17
CA GLU A 241 -60.24 -28.07 6.39
C GLU A 241 -60.19 -29.57 6.05
N PRO A 242 -61.18 -30.42 6.41
CA PRO A 242 -61.15 -31.84 6.05
C PRO A 242 -61.20 -32.10 4.55
N ASP A 243 -62.01 -31.34 3.81
CA ASP A 243 -62.11 -31.52 2.36
C ASP A 243 -60.83 -31.03 1.66
N ILE A 244 -60.25 -29.93 2.15
CA ILE A 244 -58.97 -29.39 1.67
C ILE A 244 -57.86 -30.42 1.91
N ALA A 245 -57.77 -31.00 3.11
CA ALA A 245 -56.79 -32.02 3.46
C ALA A 245 -56.94 -33.29 2.61
N ASP A 246 -58.16 -33.76 2.37
CA ASP A 246 -58.42 -34.90 1.48
C ASP A 246 -57.97 -34.62 0.04
N PHE A 247 -58.26 -33.43 -0.48
CA PHE A 247 -57.80 -33.02 -1.80
C PHE A 247 -56.27 -33.00 -1.88
N ILE A 248 -55.60 -32.39 -0.90
CA ILE A 248 -54.14 -32.29 -0.86
C ILE A 248 -53.52 -33.68 -0.82
N GLN A 249 -54.08 -34.60 -0.04
CA GLN A 249 -53.56 -35.95 0.11
C GLN A 249 -53.81 -36.83 -1.12
N ASN A 250 -54.99 -36.73 -1.74
CA ASN A 250 -55.46 -37.73 -2.70
C ASN A 250 -55.61 -37.23 -4.14
N GLN A 251 -55.63 -35.92 -4.38
CA GLN A 251 -56.02 -35.34 -5.67
C GLN A 251 -55.06 -34.28 -6.20
N ARG A 252 -54.20 -33.71 -5.35
CA ARG A 252 -53.21 -32.69 -5.72
C ARG A 252 -52.09 -33.30 -6.57
N PRO A 253 -51.77 -32.71 -7.74
CA PRO A 253 -50.57 -33.09 -8.48
C PRO A 253 -49.29 -32.70 -7.72
N LEU A 254 -48.27 -33.55 -7.80
CA LEU A 254 -47.01 -33.35 -7.08
C LEU A 254 -46.21 -32.18 -7.63
N ASN A 255 -45.47 -31.51 -6.73
CA ASN A 255 -44.47 -30.47 -7.02
C ASN A 255 -44.93 -29.28 -7.88
N CYS A 256 -46.25 -29.09 -8.02
CA CYS A 256 -46.80 -27.98 -8.76
C CYS A 256 -47.21 -26.82 -7.84
N TYR A 257 -47.18 -25.61 -8.40
CA TYR A 257 -47.48 -24.33 -7.78
C TYR A 257 -48.99 -24.04 -7.80
N MET A 258 -49.59 -23.89 -6.62
CA MET A 258 -50.97 -23.43 -6.46
C MET A 258 -50.99 -22.00 -5.93
N HIS A 259 -51.68 -21.10 -6.63
CA HIS A 259 -51.68 -19.68 -6.30
C HIS A 259 -53.03 -19.18 -5.80
N SER A 260 -53.04 -18.07 -5.07
CA SER A 260 -54.27 -17.34 -4.74
C SER A 260 -53.95 -15.86 -4.52
N GLU A 261 -54.88 -14.98 -4.89
CA GLU A 261 -54.80 -13.55 -4.55
C GLU A 261 -55.23 -13.28 -3.09
N SER A 262 -55.70 -14.31 -2.37
CA SER A 262 -56.12 -14.23 -0.98
C SER A 262 -55.08 -14.86 -0.06
N ASP A 263 -54.33 -14.05 0.69
CA ASP A 263 -53.38 -14.53 1.70
C ASP A 263 -54.05 -15.45 2.74
N TYR A 264 -55.33 -15.20 3.05
CA TYR A 264 -56.11 -16.05 3.95
C TYR A 264 -56.32 -17.45 3.37
N GLN A 265 -56.61 -17.56 2.07
CA GLN A 265 -56.80 -18.86 1.42
C GLN A 265 -55.49 -19.64 1.33
N LEU A 266 -54.37 -18.96 1.06
CA LEU A 266 -53.03 -19.56 1.12
C LEU A 266 -52.73 -20.12 2.52
N PHE A 267 -53.10 -19.39 3.57
CA PHE A 267 -52.97 -19.86 4.95
C PHE A 267 -53.84 -21.11 5.23
N GLU A 268 -55.08 -21.15 4.75
CA GLU A 268 -55.97 -22.31 4.92
C GLU A 268 -55.41 -23.56 4.23
N TRP A 269 -54.93 -23.43 2.99
CA TRP A 269 -54.32 -24.53 2.26
C TRP A 269 -53.04 -25.02 2.94
N LEU A 270 -52.16 -24.10 3.34
CA LEU A 270 -50.91 -24.46 4.01
C LEU A 270 -51.20 -25.19 5.33
N SER A 271 -52.17 -24.71 6.12
CA SER A 271 -52.48 -25.27 7.43
C SER A 271 -53.05 -26.70 7.33
N ALA A 272 -53.69 -27.05 6.21
CA ALA A 272 -54.15 -28.40 5.90
C ALA A 272 -53.06 -29.28 5.23
N ASP A 273 -51.89 -28.72 4.90
CA ASP A 273 -50.81 -29.41 4.19
C ASP A 273 -49.58 -29.65 5.08
N PRO A 274 -49.37 -30.88 5.60
CA PRO A 274 -48.21 -31.16 6.42
C PRO A 274 -46.88 -31.08 5.65
N GLY A 275 -46.87 -31.21 4.32
CA GLY A 275 -45.68 -31.09 3.45
C GLY A 275 -45.57 -29.74 2.74
N GLY A 276 -46.52 -28.84 2.98
CA GLY A 276 -46.66 -27.58 2.26
C GLY A 276 -45.64 -26.52 2.61
N ILE A 277 -45.28 -25.71 1.62
CA ILE A 277 -44.47 -24.50 1.76
C ILE A 277 -45.15 -23.34 1.00
N VAL A 278 -45.11 -22.15 1.59
CA VAL A 278 -45.69 -20.94 0.99
C VAL A 278 -44.77 -19.75 1.20
N TYR A 279 -44.86 -18.75 0.33
CA TYR A 279 -44.34 -17.41 0.59
C TYR A 279 -45.45 -16.36 0.52
N PHE A 280 -45.38 -15.35 1.39
CA PHE A 280 -46.24 -14.17 1.35
C PHE A 280 -45.61 -13.01 2.16
N GLY A 281 -46.27 -11.84 2.19
CA GLY A 281 -45.78 -10.67 2.92
C GLY A 281 -45.63 -10.94 4.43
N TYR A 282 -44.52 -10.52 5.03
CA TYR A 282 -44.18 -10.77 6.43
C TYR A 282 -45.25 -10.27 7.40
N ALA A 283 -45.92 -9.14 7.11
CA ALA A 283 -46.97 -8.63 7.99
C ALA A 283 -48.19 -9.57 8.06
N TYR A 284 -48.45 -10.35 7.00
CA TYR A 284 -49.45 -11.42 7.03
C TYR A 284 -48.96 -12.60 7.85
N PHE A 285 -47.68 -12.99 7.72
CA PHE A 285 -47.09 -14.05 8.55
C PHE A 285 -47.19 -13.73 10.03
N ALA A 286 -46.86 -12.50 10.40
CA ALA A 286 -46.88 -12.05 11.79
C ALA A 286 -48.26 -12.23 12.46
N GLN A 287 -49.36 -12.19 11.70
CA GLN A 287 -50.71 -12.42 12.20
C GLN A 287 -50.98 -13.91 12.54
N TYR A 288 -50.28 -14.83 11.88
CA TYR A 288 -50.44 -16.28 12.02
C TYR A 288 -49.18 -16.97 12.60
N ALA A 289 -48.24 -16.22 13.17
CA ALA A 289 -46.95 -16.74 13.65
C ALA A 289 -47.08 -17.79 14.78
N ASN A 290 -48.24 -17.90 15.41
CA ASN A 290 -48.55 -18.96 16.38
C ASN A 290 -48.88 -20.30 15.72
N LEU A 291 -49.40 -20.28 14.48
CA LEU A 291 -49.85 -21.45 13.69
C LEU A 291 -48.86 -21.86 12.61
N LEU A 292 -47.99 -20.94 12.20
CA LEU A 292 -47.00 -21.17 11.15
C LEU A 292 -45.59 -21.20 11.72
N THR A 293 -44.69 -21.81 10.96
CA THR A 293 -43.23 -21.73 11.20
C THR A 293 -42.58 -21.10 10.00
N VAL A 294 -41.79 -20.06 10.24
CA VAL A 294 -41.06 -19.39 9.18
C VAL A 294 -39.70 -20.06 8.96
N ALA A 295 -39.32 -20.20 7.70
CA ALA A 295 -37.99 -20.67 7.33
C ALA A 295 -36.97 -19.57 7.65
N ARG A 296 -35.88 -19.95 8.32
CA ARG A 296 -34.66 -19.15 8.35
C ARG A 296 -33.97 -19.29 7.01
N ILE A 297 -33.50 -18.20 6.43
CA ILE A 297 -32.99 -18.21 5.06
C ILE A 297 -31.56 -17.71 5.05
N ALA A 298 -30.66 -18.49 4.45
CA ALA A 298 -29.28 -18.06 4.20
C ALA A 298 -29.26 -16.97 3.12
N ASN A 299 -28.38 -15.99 3.26
CA ASN A 299 -28.12 -15.02 2.19
C ASN A 299 -26.96 -15.52 1.31
N ASP A 300 -27.22 -16.55 0.53
CA ASP A 300 -26.25 -17.27 -0.30
C ASP A 300 -26.42 -16.96 -1.80
N ARG A 301 -26.72 -15.69 -2.15
CA ARG A 301 -26.87 -15.22 -3.55
C ARG A 301 -25.72 -15.61 -4.50
N TYR A 302 -24.60 -16.11 -3.97
CA TYR A 302 -23.53 -16.76 -4.73
C TYR A 302 -23.70 -18.28 -4.75
N LYS A 303 -24.32 -18.74 -5.83
CA LYS A 303 -24.34 -20.10 -6.41
C LYS A 303 -23.37 -21.12 -5.77
N GLY A 304 -23.85 -21.83 -4.75
CA GLY A 304 -23.25 -23.09 -4.28
C GLY A 304 -22.26 -23.01 -3.13
N VAL A 305 -22.52 -22.23 -2.07
CA VAL A 305 -21.71 -22.32 -0.84
C VAL A 305 -22.27 -23.38 0.11
N LYS A 306 -21.37 -24.26 0.57
CA LYS A 306 -21.55 -25.13 1.73
C LYS A 306 -21.74 -24.28 2.99
N ASP A 307 -22.94 -23.80 3.25
CA ASP A 307 -23.16 -22.84 4.32
C ASP A 307 -23.61 -23.48 5.65
N THR A 308 -23.05 -22.91 6.71
CA THR A 308 -23.26 -23.29 8.11
C THR A 308 -24.60 -22.76 8.62
N ALA A 309 -25.19 -23.42 9.62
CA ALA A 309 -26.47 -23.02 10.21
C ALA A 309 -26.50 -21.57 10.75
N ASP A 310 -25.33 -20.98 11.04
CA ASP A 310 -25.17 -19.63 11.58
C ASP A 310 -25.45 -18.50 10.56
N ALA A 311 -25.46 -18.79 9.26
CA ALA A 311 -25.72 -17.80 8.20
C ALA A 311 -27.22 -17.57 7.93
N ARG A 312 -28.11 -18.42 8.48
CA ARG A 312 -29.54 -18.37 8.22
C ARG A 312 -30.24 -17.41 9.17
N VAL A 313 -30.92 -16.41 8.61
CA VAL A 313 -31.61 -15.39 9.39
C VAL A 313 -33.10 -15.66 9.38
N GLU A 314 -33.70 -15.63 10.57
CA GLU A 314 -35.15 -15.69 10.72
C GLU A 314 -35.76 -14.31 10.41
N PRO A 315 -36.79 -14.21 9.56
CA PRO A 315 -37.48 -12.96 9.36
C PRO A 315 -38.25 -12.57 10.62
N SER A 316 -38.03 -11.35 11.05
CA SER A 316 -38.75 -10.71 12.14
C SER A 316 -38.89 -9.22 11.82
N THR A 317 -39.80 -8.52 12.48
CA THR A 317 -39.85 -7.04 12.42
C THR A 317 -38.48 -6.42 12.67
N TYR A 318 -37.68 -6.98 13.59
CA TYR A 318 -36.34 -6.49 13.90
C TYR A 318 -35.35 -6.78 12.76
N THR A 319 -35.19 -8.04 12.37
CA THR A 319 -34.22 -8.46 11.35
C THR A 319 -34.53 -7.90 9.95
N ILE A 320 -35.81 -7.68 9.64
CA ILE A 320 -36.23 -6.99 8.41
C ILE A 320 -35.96 -5.49 8.51
N THR A 321 -36.12 -4.85 9.67
CA THR A 321 -35.89 -3.40 9.75
C THR A 321 -34.41 -3.03 9.85
N ASP A 322 -33.60 -3.81 10.58
CA ASP A 322 -32.16 -3.57 10.71
C ASP A 322 -31.35 -4.01 9.48
N GLY A 323 -31.93 -4.90 8.66
CA GLY A 323 -31.33 -5.36 7.41
C GLY A 323 -30.53 -6.65 7.51
N SER A 324 -30.51 -7.31 8.67
CA SER A 324 -29.91 -8.65 8.80
C SER A 324 -30.65 -9.71 7.98
N TYR A 325 -31.98 -9.58 7.80
CA TYR A 325 -32.76 -10.41 6.87
C TYR A 325 -32.81 -9.74 5.49
N ASP A 326 -31.70 -9.80 4.74
CA ASP A 326 -31.55 -9.05 3.48
C ASP A 326 -32.15 -9.78 2.26
N VAL A 327 -32.37 -11.10 2.37
CA VAL A 327 -32.75 -11.97 1.25
C VAL A 327 -34.06 -11.54 0.58
N TYR A 328 -35.14 -11.40 1.36
CA TYR A 328 -36.45 -10.95 0.90
C TYR A 328 -36.86 -9.64 1.55
N ARG A 329 -35.96 -8.65 1.51
CA ARG A 329 -36.21 -7.31 2.04
C ARG A 329 -36.07 -6.26 0.96
N ARG A 330 -37.04 -5.34 0.88
CA ARG A 330 -36.95 -4.11 0.10
C ARG A 330 -37.34 -2.92 0.95
N SER A 331 -36.45 -1.92 1.00
CA SER A 331 -36.79 -0.66 1.65
C SER A 331 -37.76 0.14 0.78
N LEU A 332 -38.78 0.72 1.41
CA LEU A 332 -39.78 1.54 0.74
C LEU A 332 -39.43 3.01 0.98
N PHE A 333 -39.23 3.75 -0.10
CA PHE A 333 -38.78 5.13 -0.07
C PHE A 333 -39.79 6.08 -0.69
N MET A 334 -39.93 7.26 -0.10
CA MET A 334 -40.50 8.44 -0.73
C MET A 334 -39.37 9.46 -0.90
N ASN A 335 -39.10 9.86 -2.14
CA ASN A 335 -38.04 10.80 -2.48
C ASN A 335 -38.72 12.08 -2.90
N VAL A 336 -38.54 13.09 -2.08
CA VAL A 336 -39.36 14.29 -2.14
C VAL A 336 -38.51 15.38 -2.76
N ASP A 337 -39.05 16.17 -3.68
CA ASP A 337 -38.40 17.40 -4.17
C ASP A 337 -38.27 18.42 -3.04
N ASN A 338 -37.04 18.87 -2.75
CA ASN A 338 -36.76 19.82 -1.68
C ASN A 338 -37.56 21.14 -1.82
N GLU A 339 -37.90 21.58 -3.05
CA GLU A 339 -38.76 22.77 -3.25
C GLU A 339 -40.26 22.51 -3.07
N ALA A 340 -40.68 21.24 -2.97
CA ALA A 340 -42.06 20.85 -2.69
C ALA A 340 -42.37 20.70 -1.19
N TRP A 341 -41.38 20.89 -0.31
CA TRP A 341 -41.48 20.48 1.10
C TRP A 341 -42.65 21.07 1.85
N ASP A 342 -42.86 22.38 1.70
CA ASP A 342 -43.97 23.07 2.37
C ASP A 342 -45.33 22.52 1.94
N ARG A 343 -45.46 22.02 0.70
CA ARG A 343 -46.68 21.37 0.21
C ARG A 343 -46.85 19.97 0.78
N VAL A 344 -45.79 19.16 0.77
CA VAL A 344 -45.87 17.74 1.11
C VAL A 344 -45.78 17.45 2.60
N HIS A 345 -45.28 18.39 3.40
CA HIS A 345 -45.01 18.18 4.83
C HIS A 345 -46.22 17.62 5.60
N PRO A 346 -47.48 18.10 5.44
CA PRO A 346 -48.62 17.51 6.12
C PRO A 346 -48.88 16.03 5.79
N PHE A 347 -48.68 15.64 4.52
CA PHE A 347 -48.82 14.26 4.06
C PHE A 347 -47.77 13.36 4.71
N LEU A 348 -46.51 13.80 4.72
CA LEU A 348 -45.41 13.07 5.36
C LEU A 348 -45.59 13.01 6.89
N SER A 349 -45.96 14.11 7.54
CA SER A 349 -46.21 14.15 8.99
C SER A 349 -47.30 13.16 9.40
N PHE A 350 -48.37 13.03 8.60
CA PHE A 350 -49.38 12.00 8.83
C PHE A 350 -48.82 10.59 8.65
N GLY A 351 -48.10 10.33 7.55
CA GLY A 351 -47.51 9.03 7.25
C GLY A 351 -46.54 8.52 8.33
N PHE A 352 -45.75 9.42 8.91
CA PHE A 352 -44.81 9.13 10.00
C PHE A 352 -45.42 9.26 11.41
N SER A 353 -46.73 9.52 11.51
CA SER A 353 -47.48 9.42 12.76
C SER A 353 -47.77 7.96 13.11
N SER A 354 -48.25 7.70 14.34
CA SER A 354 -48.69 6.36 14.73
C SER A 354 -49.81 5.83 13.83
N ALA A 355 -50.77 6.68 13.44
CA ALA A 355 -51.86 6.30 12.56
C ALA A 355 -51.36 5.96 11.14
N GLY A 356 -50.46 6.76 10.57
CA GLY A 356 -49.87 6.50 9.26
C GLY A 356 -49.04 5.21 9.23
N GLN A 357 -48.26 4.95 10.29
CA GLN A 357 -47.48 3.72 10.39
C GLN A 357 -48.34 2.48 10.63
N SER A 358 -49.47 2.60 11.33
CA SER A 358 -50.46 1.51 11.37
C SER A 358 -51.01 1.16 9.98
N LEU A 359 -51.12 2.14 9.07
CA LEU A 359 -51.55 1.89 7.70
C LEU A 359 -50.49 1.15 6.88
N VAL A 360 -49.18 1.42 7.10
CA VAL A 360 -48.09 0.66 6.48
C VAL A 360 -48.21 -0.84 6.81
N ALA A 361 -48.48 -1.16 8.07
CA ALA A 361 -48.74 -2.55 8.49
C ALA A 361 -50.00 -3.15 7.87
N SER A 362 -51.07 -2.34 7.76
CA SER A 362 -52.36 -2.82 7.22
C SER A 362 -52.31 -3.19 5.74
N VAL A 363 -51.36 -2.63 4.97
CA VAL A 363 -51.17 -2.95 3.54
C VAL A 363 -50.11 -4.04 3.31
N GLY A 364 -49.69 -4.76 4.36
CA GLY A 364 -48.81 -5.92 4.23
C GLY A 364 -47.33 -5.68 4.48
N TYR A 365 -46.91 -4.45 4.83
CA TYR A 365 -45.50 -4.10 5.01
C TYR A 365 -45.09 -3.93 6.47
N VAL A 366 -43.78 -3.90 6.72
CA VAL A 366 -43.22 -3.66 8.05
C VAL A 366 -43.11 -2.16 8.29
N ALA A 367 -43.83 -1.66 9.29
CA ALA A 367 -43.77 -0.28 9.72
C ALA A 367 -42.36 0.10 10.22
N ALA A 368 -42.02 1.38 10.07
CA ALA A 368 -40.75 1.91 10.56
C ALA A 368 -40.64 1.76 12.09
N ASN A 369 -39.51 1.21 12.55
CA ASN A 369 -39.23 1.07 13.98
C ASN A 369 -38.91 2.44 14.63
N ALA A 370 -38.83 2.49 15.96
CA ALA A 370 -38.61 3.75 16.70
C ALA A 370 -37.32 4.49 16.29
N ALA A 371 -36.25 3.77 15.96
CA ALA A 371 -35.00 4.36 15.52
C ALA A 371 -35.13 4.98 14.13
N LEU A 372 -35.76 4.27 13.18
CA LEU A 372 -36.01 4.78 11.84
C LEU A 372 -36.98 5.97 11.87
N LEU A 373 -38.06 5.89 12.64
CA LEU A 373 -39.00 7.01 12.82
C LEU A 373 -38.33 8.25 13.37
N SER A 374 -37.43 8.10 14.34
CA SER A 374 -36.68 9.24 14.90
C SER A 374 -35.80 9.89 13.83
N LYS A 375 -35.09 9.09 13.03
CA LYS A 375 -34.29 9.59 11.90
C LYS A 375 -35.15 10.30 10.85
N MET A 376 -36.29 9.71 10.46
CA MET A 376 -37.15 10.29 9.43
C MET A 376 -37.83 11.57 9.91
N LYS A 377 -38.23 11.64 11.19
CA LYS A 377 -38.80 12.87 11.77
C LYS A 377 -37.81 14.03 11.73
N ILE A 378 -36.53 13.79 12.02
CA ILE A 378 -35.47 14.82 11.88
C ILE A 378 -35.41 15.31 10.43
N ARG A 379 -35.33 14.41 9.46
CA ARG A 379 -35.31 14.78 8.02
C ARG A 379 -36.54 15.58 7.59
N ILE A 380 -37.71 15.24 8.13
CA ILE A 380 -38.98 15.94 7.85
C ILE A 380 -39.00 17.34 8.47
N GLU A 381 -38.46 17.51 9.68
CA GLU A 381 -38.35 18.78 10.40
C GLU A 381 -37.35 19.74 9.74
N GLU A 382 -36.24 19.23 9.20
CA GLU A 382 -35.22 20.00 8.49
C GLU A 382 -35.71 20.60 7.16
N ARG A 383 -36.80 20.05 6.61
CA ARG A 383 -37.42 20.44 5.35
C ARG A 383 -36.61 20.19 4.08
N GLY A 384 -35.84 19.10 4.07
CA GLY A 384 -34.86 18.83 3.03
C GLY A 384 -33.56 19.57 3.30
N ASN A 385 -32.44 18.94 2.98
CA ASN A 385 -31.13 19.52 3.30
C ASN A 385 -30.61 20.37 2.15
N GLU A 386 -30.73 21.69 2.26
CA GLU A 386 -30.18 22.63 1.29
C GLU A 386 -28.65 22.80 1.41
N GLU A 387 -28.06 22.44 2.56
CA GLU A 387 -26.62 22.57 2.85
C GLU A 387 -25.81 21.33 2.45
N ALA A 388 -26.47 20.22 2.10
CA ALA A 388 -25.83 18.99 1.63
C ALA A 388 -24.96 19.24 0.38
N ASP A 389 -23.76 18.66 0.36
CA ASP A 389 -22.77 18.85 -0.70
C ASP A 389 -22.13 17.52 -1.15
N TYR A 390 -21.35 17.52 -2.23
CA TYR A 390 -20.77 16.30 -2.78
C TYR A 390 -19.76 15.61 -1.84
N VAL A 391 -19.86 14.28 -1.73
CA VAL A 391 -18.89 13.42 -1.03
C VAL A 391 -17.67 13.15 -1.91
N SER A 392 -16.48 13.51 -1.43
CA SER A 392 -15.22 13.00 -1.98
C SER A 392 -14.85 11.68 -1.29
N VAL A 393 -14.91 10.56 -2.00
CA VAL A 393 -14.46 9.26 -1.45
C VAL A 393 -13.01 9.01 -1.89
N ALA A 394 -12.14 8.61 -0.96
CA ALA A 394 -10.78 8.19 -1.29
C ALA A 394 -10.80 6.85 -2.03
N PRO A 395 -10.11 6.71 -3.18
CA PRO A 395 -10.02 5.42 -3.85
C PRO A 395 -9.38 4.38 -2.93
N SER A 396 -9.87 3.13 -3.01
CA SER A 396 -9.40 2.01 -2.20
C SER A 396 -7.95 1.61 -2.50
N SER A 397 -7.42 2.00 -3.66
CA SER A 397 -6.02 1.81 -4.04
C SER A 397 -5.55 2.90 -5.03
N CYS A 398 -4.24 3.05 -5.16
CA CYS A 398 -3.63 3.89 -6.20
C CYS A 398 -2.62 3.04 -6.99
N PRO A 399 -2.60 3.18 -8.33
CA PRO A 399 -1.80 2.32 -9.19
C PRO A 399 -0.32 2.33 -8.80
N VAL A 400 0.38 1.27 -9.18
CA VAL A 400 1.84 1.14 -8.97
C VAL A 400 2.56 2.42 -9.40
N GLY A 401 3.41 2.95 -8.51
CA GLY A 401 4.08 4.23 -8.72
C GLY A 401 3.25 5.47 -8.36
N ALA A 402 2.06 5.36 -7.75
CA ALA A 402 1.25 6.51 -7.34
C ALA A 402 0.82 6.46 -5.87
N GLU A 403 0.81 7.59 -5.18
CA GLU A 403 0.31 7.75 -3.80
C GLU A 403 -1.01 8.51 -3.74
N LEU A 404 -1.78 8.27 -2.67
CA LEU A 404 -3.03 8.97 -2.42
C LEU A 404 -2.75 10.37 -1.89
N ARG A 405 -3.28 11.40 -2.56
CA ARG A 405 -3.16 12.80 -2.16
C ARG A 405 -4.53 13.40 -1.84
N ALA A 406 -4.65 13.91 -0.63
CA ALA A 406 -5.78 14.71 -0.17
C ALA A 406 -5.51 16.20 -0.49
N VAL A 407 -6.35 16.79 -1.35
CA VAL A 407 -6.26 18.18 -1.79
C VAL A 407 -7.43 18.96 -1.17
N PRO A 408 -7.18 19.87 -0.21
CA PRO A 408 -8.23 20.72 0.32
C PRO A 408 -8.79 21.62 -0.78
N TYR A 409 -10.12 21.76 -0.84
CA TYR A 409 -10.78 22.75 -1.68
C TYR A 409 -11.95 23.38 -0.92
N ILE A 410 -12.33 24.59 -1.32
CA ILE A 410 -13.52 25.24 -0.82
C ILE A 410 -14.65 24.93 -1.78
N ASN A 411 -15.72 24.32 -1.28
CA ASN A 411 -16.90 24.06 -2.09
C ASN A 411 -17.65 25.36 -2.41
N GLN A 412 -18.70 25.26 -3.22
CA GLN A 412 -19.54 26.41 -3.58
C GLN A 412 -20.25 27.08 -2.39
N PHE A 413 -20.28 26.43 -1.23
CA PHE A 413 -20.90 26.90 0.02
C PHE A 413 -19.87 27.50 1.00
N GLY A 414 -18.60 27.61 0.63
CA GLY A 414 -17.56 28.18 1.49
C GLY A 414 -16.99 27.21 2.53
N ASN A 415 -17.39 25.94 2.51
CA ASN A 415 -16.90 24.92 3.44
C ASN A 415 -15.60 24.29 2.93
N SER A 416 -14.66 24.04 3.85
CA SER A 416 -13.42 23.33 3.56
C SER A 416 -13.70 21.83 3.41
N LYS A 417 -13.46 21.30 2.21
CA LYS A 417 -13.59 19.89 1.84
C LYS A 417 -12.25 19.34 1.36
N ILE A 418 -12.17 18.03 1.15
CA ILE A 418 -10.98 17.33 0.65
C ILE A 418 -11.33 16.73 -0.71
N ASN A 419 -10.40 16.69 -1.66
CA ASN A 419 -10.51 15.91 -2.88
C ASN A 419 -9.38 14.88 -2.91
N TYR A 420 -9.68 13.63 -3.24
CA TYR A 420 -8.69 12.56 -3.25
C TYR A 420 -8.22 12.28 -4.68
N THR A 421 -6.91 12.31 -4.91
CA THR A 421 -6.31 12.06 -6.22
C THR A 421 -5.08 11.16 -6.09
N CYS A 422 -4.84 10.27 -7.05
CA CYS A 422 -3.59 9.51 -7.10
C CYS A 422 -2.51 10.37 -7.80
N SER A 423 -1.42 10.66 -7.09
CA SER A 423 -0.28 11.44 -7.59
C SER A 423 0.90 10.52 -7.82
N LEU A 424 1.56 10.61 -8.98
CA LEU A 424 2.76 9.81 -9.28
C LEU A 424 3.89 10.14 -8.29
N CYS A 425 4.60 9.11 -7.83
CA CYS A 425 5.80 9.25 -7.00
C CYS A 425 6.81 10.13 -7.72
N SER A 426 7.36 11.12 -7.02
CA SER A 426 8.41 11.99 -7.56
C SER A 426 9.74 11.24 -7.67
N PRO A 427 10.67 11.68 -8.55
CA PRO A 427 12.05 11.15 -8.55
C PRO A 427 12.63 11.15 -7.13
N GLY A 428 13.39 10.12 -6.77
CA GLY A 428 13.81 9.88 -5.39
C GLY A 428 12.89 8.96 -4.57
N SER A 429 11.70 8.64 -5.08
CA SER A 429 10.73 7.78 -4.41
C SER A 429 10.13 6.73 -5.35
N PHE A 430 9.53 5.68 -4.79
CA PHE A 430 8.93 4.57 -5.55
C PHE A 430 7.75 3.94 -4.81
N LYS A 431 6.98 3.11 -5.54
CA LYS A 431 5.95 2.27 -4.93
C LYS A 431 5.69 1.00 -5.73
N TYR A 432 5.82 -0.15 -5.06
CA TYR A 432 5.72 -1.47 -5.69
C TYR A 432 4.30 -2.06 -5.71
N LEU A 433 3.46 -1.74 -4.72
CA LEU A 433 2.12 -2.31 -4.56
C LEU A 433 1.02 -1.30 -4.84
N ASP A 434 -0.14 -1.80 -5.28
CA ASP A 434 -1.37 -1.05 -5.47
C ASP A 434 -2.11 -0.86 -4.12
N THR A 435 -1.61 0.08 -3.32
CA THR A 435 -2.13 0.40 -1.98
C THR A 435 -2.42 1.91 -1.89
N PRO A 436 -3.07 2.43 -0.85
CA PRO A 436 -3.21 3.87 -0.64
C PRO A 436 -2.00 4.52 0.07
N THR A 437 -0.97 3.75 0.43
CA THR A 437 0.18 4.25 1.23
C THR A 437 1.04 5.26 0.47
N ALA A 438 1.76 6.10 1.21
CA ALA A 438 2.72 7.06 0.67
C ALA A 438 3.85 6.37 -0.13
N CYS A 439 4.46 7.11 -1.05
CA CYS A 439 5.65 6.67 -1.77
C CYS A 439 6.82 6.48 -0.81
N THR A 440 7.62 5.44 -1.04
CA THR A 440 8.81 5.14 -0.23
C THR A 440 10.03 5.80 -0.86
N SER A 441 10.83 6.53 -0.07
CA SER A 441 12.09 7.11 -0.55
C SER A 441 13.13 6.04 -0.86
N CYS A 442 13.95 6.26 -1.89
CA CYS A 442 15.10 5.41 -2.16
C CYS A 442 16.15 5.54 -1.05
N GLU A 443 16.58 4.40 -0.52
CA GLU A 443 17.71 4.35 0.41
C GLU A 443 19.01 4.86 -0.26
N PRO A 444 19.96 5.42 0.52
CA PRO A 444 21.24 5.87 -0.01
C PRO A 444 21.94 4.81 -0.88
N GLY A 445 22.52 5.25 -2.00
CA GLY A 445 23.13 4.35 -2.98
C GLY A 445 22.16 3.75 -4.01
N ARG A 446 20.86 4.07 -3.90
CA ARG A 446 19.81 3.74 -4.89
C ARG A 446 19.16 5.00 -5.44
N TYR A 447 18.51 4.91 -6.60
CA TYR A 447 17.81 6.05 -7.19
C TYR A 447 16.59 5.73 -8.06
N THR A 448 15.73 6.72 -8.25
CA THR A 448 14.69 6.81 -9.29
C THR A 448 14.78 8.16 -10.00
N ASP A 449 14.83 8.14 -11.34
CA ASP A 449 15.06 9.32 -12.19
C ASP A 449 13.81 9.81 -12.93
N GLN A 450 12.73 9.02 -12.91
CA GLN A 450 11.45 9.35 -13.56
C GLN A 450 10.33 9.33 -12.53
N VAL A 451 9.25 10.07 -12.82
CA VAL A 451 8.01 10.01 -12.04
C VAL A 451 7.36 8.63 -12.17
N GLY A 452 6.71 8.15 -11.11
CA GLY A 452 5.90 6.94 -11.15
C GLY A 452 6.66 5.62 -11.17
N GLN A 453 7.93 5.59 -10.78
CA GLN A 453 8.72 4.35 -10.80
C GLN A 453 8.29 3.38 -9.67
N SER A 454 8.34 2.08 -9.98
CA SER A 454 7.87 1.00 -9.09
C SER A 454 8.95 0.41 -8.19
N SER A 455 10.22 0.76 -8.42
CA SER A 455 11.38 0.28 -7.65
C SER A 455 12.59 1.20 -7.84
N CYS A 456 13.48 1.26 -6.84
CA CYS A 456 14.75 1.98 -6.95
C CYS A 456 15.84 1.15 -7.63
N ARG A 457 16.57 1.78 -8.55
CA ARG A 457 17.75 1.22 -9.21
C ARG A 457 19.00 1.42 -8.37
N LEU A 458 20.02 0.57 -8.56
CA LEU A 458 21.29 0.70 -7.85
C LEU A 458 22.23 1.67 -8.58
N CYS A 459 23.04 2.43 -7.84
CA CYS A 459 24.21 3.09 -8.42
C CYS A 459 25.37 2.10 -8.56
N ASP A 460 25.96 2.11 -9.75
CA ASP A 460 27.13 1.30 -10.11
C ASP A 460 28.38 1.66 -9.28
N PRO A 461 29.39 0.78 -9.22
CA PRO A 461 30.69 1.10 -8.64
C PRO A 461 31.26 2.41 -9.21
N GLY A 462 31.86 3.23 -8.35
CA GLY A 462 32.32 4.57 -8.69
C GLY A 462 31.23 5.66 -8.65
N TYR A 463 29.95 5.35 -8.36
CA TYR A 463 28.87 6.34 -8.30
C TYR A 463 28.09 6.31 -6.98
N GLU A 464 27.75 7.46 -6.42
CA GLU A 464 26.93 7.62 -5.20
C GLU A 464 25.57 8.28 -5.47
N ALA A 465 24.57 8.01 -4.64
CA ALA A 465 23.28 8.70 -4.68
C ALA A 465 22.95 9.23 -3.28
N LEU A 466 23.05 10.54 -3.12
CA LEU A 466 22.80 11.24 -1.85
C LEU A 466 21.31 11.55 -1.63
N ASN A 467 20.60 11.92 -2.70
CA ASN A 467 19.20 12.36 -2.65
C ASN A 467 18.22 11.36 -3.30
N GLY A 468 18.69 10.18 -3.70
CA GLY A 468 17.86 9.15 -4.34
C GLY A 468 17.37 9.48 -5.75
N THR A 469 17.69 10.64 -6.32
CA THR A 469 17.17 11.08 -7.63
C THR A 469 18.10 10.75 -8.80
N SER A 470 19.40 10.69 -8.55
CA SER A 470 20.42 10.42 -9.56
C SER A 470 21.71 9.88 -8.94
N CYS A 471 22.49 9.17 -9.74
CA CYS A 471 23.85 8.75 -9.39
C CYS A 471 24.87 9.81 -9.82
N HIS A 472 25.75 10.20 -8.91
CA HIS A 472 26.86 11.12 -9.14
C HIS A 472 28.18 10.38 -9.07
N ALA A 473 29.10 10.67 -9.99
CA ALA A 473 30.42 10.03 -10.00
C ALA A 473 31.24 10.46 -8.78
N CYS A 474 31.93 9.51 -8.14
CA CYS A 474 32.94 9.81 -7.14
C CYS A 474 34.02 10.71 -7.76
N GLY A 475 34.31 11.83 -7.10
CA GLY A 475 35.36 12.75 -7.50
C GLY A 475 36.77 12.13 -7.38
N VAL A 476 37.76 12.82 -7.94
CA VAL A 476 39.17 12.46 -7.76
C VAL A 476 39.53 12.43 -6.26
N GLY A 477 40.41 11.52 -5.87
CA GLY A 477 40.76 11.26 -4.47
C GLY A 477 39.72 10.41 -3.70
N PHE A 478 38.59 10.06 -4.33
CA PHE A 478 37.55 9.21 -3.76
C PHE A 478 37.24 8.02 -4.67
N TYR A 479 36.67 6.95 -4.12
CA TYR A 479 36.31 5.73 -4.86
C TYR A 479 35.09 5.04 -4.24
N LYS A 480 34.48 4.10 -4.96
CA LYS A 480 33.39 3.25 -4.42
C LYS A 480 33.39 1.86 -5.05
N ARG A 481 33.74 0.85 -4.26
CA ARG A 481 33.87 -0.54 -4.74
C ARG A 481 32.53 -1.25 -4.93
N GLU A 482 31.62 -1.13 -3.97
CA GLU A 482 30.38 -1.91 -3.94
C GLU A 482 29.22 -1.16 -4.59
N ALA A 483 28.44 -1.86 -5.41
CA ALA A 483 27.15 -1.35 -5.86
C ALA A 483 26.23 -1.12 -4.65
N ALA A 484 25.35 -0.12 -4.70
CA ALA A 484 24.44 0.24 -3.62
C ALA A 484 25.05 0.85 -2.33
N ALA A 485 26.36 1.01 -2.20
CA ALA A 485 26.91 1.74 -1.05
C ALA A 485 26.48 3.23 -1.07
N ALA A 486 26.27 3.81 0.12
CA ALA A 486 25.65 5.13 0.30
C ALA A 486 26.52 6.30 -0.20
N SER A 487 27.84 6.21 -0.04
CA SER A 487 28.76 7.33 -0.26
C SER A 487 30.10 6.89 -0.82
N CYS A 488 30.78 7.81 -1.50
CA CYS A 488 32.16 7.65 -1.92
C CYS A 488 33.12 7.70 -0.72
N SER A 489 34.14 6.85 -0.74
CA SER A 489 35.18 6.77 0.29
C SER A 489 36.47 7.43 -0.17
N PRO A 490 37.18 8.19 0.67
CA PRO A 490 38.47 8.75 0.28
C PRO A 490 39.51 7.64 0.06
N CYS A 491 40.43 7.83 -0.88
CA CYS A 491 41.56 6.93 -1.07
C CYS A 491 42.36 6.81 0.24
N GLY A 492 42.62 5.59 0.68
CA GLY A 492 43.44 5.34 1.86
C GLY A 492 44.87 5.85 1.67
N ALA A 493 45.57 6.14 2.76
CA ALA A 493 46.97 6.56 2.68
C ALA A 493 47.82 5.52 1.93
N GLY A 494 48.72 5.99 1.07
CA GLY A 494 49.49 5.18 0.13
C GLY A 494 48.78 4.89 -1.20
N THR A 495 47.52 5.31 -1.35
CA THR A 495 46.76 5.16 -2.60
C THR A 495 46.26 6.50 -3.10
N PHE A 496 45.99 6.58 -4.40
CA PHE A 496 45.49 7.78 -5.06
C PHE A 496 44.44 7.46 -6.12
N ASN A 497 43.64 8.47 -6.48
CA ASN A 497 42.75 8.40 -7.63
C ASN A 497 42.72 9.74 -8.37
N ASN A 498 43.17 9.76 -9.64
CA ASN A 498 43.16 10.95 -10.49
C ASN A 498 41.98 11.00 -11.49
N GLN A 499 41.07 10.04 -11.45
CA GLN A 499 39.92 9.94 -12.35
C GLN A 499 38.61 9.94 -11.58
N THR A 500 37.53 10.42 -12.21
CA THR A 500 36.18 10.27 -11.66
C THR A 500 35.66 8.85 -11.86
N ALA A 501 34.62 8.48 -11.10
CA ALA A 501 33.89 7.21 -11.25
C ALA A 501 34.74 5.94 -11.07
N GLN A 502 35.76 5.98 -10.21
CA GLN A 502 36.60 4.81 -9.96
C GLN A 502 36.03 3.91 -8.87
N ALA A 503 36.12 2.60 -9.13
CA ALA A 503 35.72 1.58 -8.17
C ALA A 503 36.80 1.30 -7.10
N GLU A 504 38.06 1.69 -7.35
CA GLU A 504 39.21 1.46 -6.47
C GLU A 504 40.28 2.57 -6.64
N CYS A 505 41.16 2.73 -5.65
CA CYS A 505 42.32 3.63 -5.74
C CYS A 505 43.58 2.86 -6.14
N ALA A 506 44.45 3.50 -6.92
CA ALA A 506 45.73 2.95 -7.34
C ALA A 506 46.80 3.13 -6.25
N PHE A 507 47.72 2.18 -6.11
CA PHE A 507 48.83 2.28 -5.17
C PHE A 507 49.93 3.22 -5.69
N CYS A 508 50.56 3.98 -4.78
CA CYS A 508 51.82 4.63 -5.10
C CYS A 508 52.95 3.62 -5.22
N GLY A 509 53.74 3.74 -6.29
CA GLY A 509 54.93 2.92 -6.48
C GLY A 509 56.03 3.24 -5.46
N PRO A 510 57.04 2.36 -5.31
CA PRO A 510 58.20 2.63 -4.46
C PRO A 510 58.87 3.98 -4.82
N GLY A 511 59.33 4.70 -3.81
CA GLY A 511 59.89 6.05 -3.94
C GLY A 511 58.84 7.16 -3.87
N TYR A 512 57.55 6.82 -3.83
CA TYR A 512 56.44 7.77 -3.78
C TYR A 512 55.53 7.51 -2.58
N PHE A 513 54.83 8.56 -2.14
CA PHE A 513 53.88 8.52 -1.05
C PHE A 513 52.59 9.29 -1.38
N ALA A 514 51.52 8.98 -0.65
CA ALA A 514 50.25 9.68 -0.75
C ALA A 514 49.55 9.75 0.61
N PRO A 515 49.22 10.94 1.13
CA PRO A 515 48.27 11.11 2.23
C PRO A 515 46.85 10.62 1.87
N GLN A 516 45.95 10.49 2.85
CA GLN A 516 44.55 10.13 2.60
C GLN A 516 43.87 11.13 1.66
N GLY A 517 43.09 10.63 0.70
CA GLY A 517 42.35 11.43 -0.26
C GLY A 517 43.20 12.03 -1.39
N SER A 518 44.43 11.53 -1.58
CA SER A 518 45.32 12.05 -2.62
C SER A 518 44.79 11.78 -4.03
N THR A 519 44.97 12.75 -4.92
CA THR A 519 44.67 12.63 -6.34
C THR A 519 45.90 12.22 -7.17
N GLU A 520 47.09 12.23 -6.57
CA GLU A 520 48.35 11.85 -7.21
C GLU A 520 49.36 11.36 -6.16
N CYS A 521 50.41 10.70 -6.62
CA CYS A 521 51.53 10.28 -5.78
C CYS A 521 52.65 11.33 -5.80
N SER A 522 53.11 11.71 -4.62
CA SER A 522 54.25 12.62 -4.46
C SER A 522 55.54 11.83 -4.31
N ALA A 523 56.60 12.24 -5.01
CA ALA A 523 57.91 11.61 -4.86
C ALA A 523 58.55 11.97 -3.51
N CYS A 524 59.24 11.04 -2.87
CA CYS A 524 59.97 11.34 -1.64
C CYS A 524 61.07 12.37 -1.88
N PRO A 525 61.14 13.45 -1.08
CA PRO A 525 62.16 14.47 -1.24
C PRO A 525 63.56 13.89 -0.98
N LEU A 526 64.59 14.64 -1.35
CA LEU A 526 65.97 14.27 -0.99
C LEU A 526 66.07 14.03 0.51
N ASN A 527 66.91 13.06 0.89
CA ASN A 527 67.09 12.58 2.24
C ASN A 527 65.92 11.75 2.82
N GLU A 528 64.88 11.45 2.04
CA GLU A 528 63.78 10.60 2.49
C GLU A 528 63.48 9.49 1.48
N VAL A 529 62.94 8.37 1.97
CA VAL A 529 62.66 7.17 1.15
C VAL A 529 61.31 6.55 1.50
N ALA A 530 60.68 5.95 0.50
CA ALA A 530 59.52 5.08 0.62
C ALA A 530 59.85 3.75 -0.06
N ALA A 531 60.30 2.76 0.71
CA ALA A 531 60.81 1.51 0.15
C ALA A 531 59.70 0.59 -0.38
N ALA A 532 58.51 0.63 0.23
CA ALA A 532 57.38 -0.23 -0.12
C ALA A 532 56.36 0.50 -1.00
N PRO A 533 55.71 -0.19 -1.95
CA PRO A 533 54.53 0.34 -2.61
C PRO A 533 53.43 0.62 -1.58
N GLY A 534 52.62 1.65 -1.82
CA GLY A 534 51.55 2.04 -0.89
C GLY A 534 52.03 2.79 0.35
N SER A 535 53.17 3.49 0.28
CA SER A 535 53.68 4.24 1.43
C SER A 535 52.83 5.49 1.71
N ALA A 536 52.39 5.66 2.96
CA ALA A 536 51.62 6.82 3.41
C ALA A 536 52.46 8.09 3.58
N SER A 537 53.76 7.93 3.84
CA SER A 537 54.74 8.99 4.08
C SER A 537 56.14 8.52 3.70
N CYS A 538 57.08 9.47 3.63
CA CYS A 538 58.49 9.19 3.44
C CYS A 538 59.23 9.14 4.77
N ASN A 539 60.21 8.25 4.87
CA ASN A 539 61.05 8.09 6.05
C ASN A 539 62.42 8.72 5.80
N ARG A 540 62.88 9.54 6.74
CA ARG A 540 64.18 10.20 6.65
C ARG A 540 65.34 9.21 6.75
N CYS A 541 66.37 9.42 5.93
CA CYS A 541 67.64 8.71 6.04
C CYS A 541 68.39 9.12 7.30
N GLY A 542 68.90 8.13 8.04
CA GLY A 542 69.74 8.35 9.22
C GLY A 542 71.06 9.07 8.90
N ASP A 543 71.73 9.53 9.95
CA ASP A 543 73.01 10.26 9.86
C ASP A 543 74.07 9.47 9.08
N GLY A 544 74.87 10.17 8.27
CA GLY A 544 75.84 9.54 7.37
C GLY A 544 75.23 8.89 6.11
N PHE A 545 73.90 8.92 5.93
CA PHE A 545 73.22 8.44 4.72
C PHE A 545 72.43 9.56 4.04
N THR A 546 72.31 9.54 2.72
CA THR A 546 71.42 10.44 1.97
C THR A 546 70.84 9.72 0.76
N THR A 547 69.96 10.38 0.02
CA THR A 547 69.49 9.91 -1.29
C THR A 547 70.20 10.69 -2.39
N THR A 548 70.42 10.04 -3.55
CA THR A 548 71.08 10.69 -4.68
C THR A 548 70.11 11.47 -5.56
N GLN A 549 68.81 11.18 -5.46
CA GLN A 549 67.74 11.81 -6.23
C GLN A 549 66.40 11.75 -5.49
N VAL A 550 65.48 12.64 -5.88
CA VAL A 550 64.07 12.61 -5.44
C VAL A 550 63.45 11.27 -5.89
N GLY A 551 62.57 10.71 -5.07
CA GLY A 551 61.92 9.43 -5.36
C GLY A 551 62.80 8.20 -5.13
N SER A 552 63.87 8.31 -4.33
CA SER A 552 64.72 7.16 -4.03
C SER A 552 64.01 6.14 -3.15
N THR A 553 64.28 4.86 -3.39
CA THR A 553 63.72 3.74 -2.60
C THR A 553 64.63 3.29 -1.47
N ALA A 554 65.88 3.75 -1.43
CA ALA A 554 66.87 3.37 -0.43
C ALA A 554 67.85 4.51 -0.11
N CYS A 555 68.29 4.54 1.14
CA CYS A 555 69.31 5.47 1.61
C CYS A 555 70.71 4.94 1.25
N SER A 556 71.55 5.79 0.68
CA SER A 556 72.93 5.48 0.33
C SER A 556 73.89 6.16 1.32
N ARG A 557 74.99 5.48 1.68
CA ARG A 557 76.03 6.06 2.53
C ARG A 557 76.71 7.23 1.83
N CYS A 558 77.08 8.28 2.59
CA CYS A 558 77.96 9.33 2.09
C CYS A 558 79.29 8.73 1.63
N ARG A 559 79.77 9.12 0.44
CA ARG A 559 81.04 8.61 -0.10
C ARG A 559 82.21 9.14 0.72
N ALA A 560 83.35 8.47 0.64
CA ALA A 560 84.57 8.93 1.29
C ALA A 560 84.92 10.37 0.84
N GLY A 561 85.30 11.22 1.79
CA GLY A 561 85.51 12.66 1.59
C GLY A 561 84.26 13.52 1.69
N THR A 562 83.13 12.94 2.13
CA THR A 562 81.89 13.66 2.43
C THR A 562 81.30 13.18 3.76
N PHE A 563 80.61 14.08 4.48
CA PHE A 563 79.94 13.78 5.75
C PHE A 563 78.51 14.33 5.78
N ARG A 564 77.66 13.86 6.68
CA ARG A 564 76.28 14.38 6.84
C ARG A 564 75.76 14.17 8.26
N SER A 565 75.29 15.26 8.87
CA SER A 565 74.58 15.24 10.16
C SER A 565 73.11 15.63 9.96
N ASN A 566 72.82 16.92 9.77
CA ASN A 566 71.47 17.47 9.64
C ASN A 566 71.16 17.99 8.23
N GLU A 567 72.15 18.04 7.35
CA GLU A 567 72.00 18.51 5.98
C GLU A 567 71.15 17.54 5.14
N THR A 568 70.60 17.99 4.01
CA THR A 568 69.82 17.13 3.09
C THR A 568 70.70 16.32 2.14
N GLN A 569 71.94 16.72 1.95
CA GLN A 569 72.93 16.08 1.08
C GLN A 569 74.25 15.88 1.82
N CYS A 570 75.11 15.00 1.32
CA CYS A 570 76.46 14.86 1.85
C CYS A 570 77.27 16.12 1.56
N VAL A 571 77.86 16.68 2.60
CA VAL A 571 78.72 17.86 2.53
C VAL A 571 80.15 17.42 2.25
N HIS A 572 80.80 18.06 1.28
CA HIS A 572 82.20 17.80 0.99
C HIS A 572 83.10 18.29 2.13
N CYS A 573 84.14 17.51 2.43
CA CYS A 573 85.23 17.99 3.27
C CYS A 573 85.91 19.19 2.62
N ALA A 574 86.26 20.20 3.42
CA ALA A 574 86.90 21.42 2.91
C ALA A 574 88.36 21.18 2.48
N GLY A 575 88.77 21.75 1.36
CA GLY A 575 90.12 21.62 0.81
C GLY A 575 90.43 20.21 0.29
N ASP A 576 91.66 19.76 0.45
CA ASP A 576 92.13 18.43 0.00
C ASP A 576 91.83 17.31 1.03
N LYS A 577 90.89 17.53 1.95
CA LYS A 577 90.55 16.57 3.02
C LYS A 577 89.65 15.44 2.51
N THR A 578 89.76 14.28 3.16
CA THR A 578 88.93 13.09 2.90
C THR A 578 88.37 12.52 4.22
N THR A 579 87.59 11.44 4.17
CA THR A 579 87.13 10.70 5.37
C THR A 579 87.70 9.28 5.36
N ALA A 580 87.89 8.69 6.54
CA ALA A 580 88.47 7.35 6.67
C ALA A 580 87.52 6.22 6.21
N PHE A 581 86.22 6.47 6.26
CA PHE A 581 85.17 5.51 5.91
C PHE A 581 84.01 6.22 5.20
N GLN A 582 83.15 5.42 4.57
CA GLN A 582 81.89 5.90 3.99
C GLN A 582 80.84 6.08 5.10
N GLY A 583 80.02 7.12 4.99
CA GLY A 583 78.97 7.44 5.95
C GLY A 583 79.47 8.21 7.17
N ALA A 584 80.51 9.03 7.00
CA ALA A 584 80.94 9.98 8.02
C ALA A 584 79.79 10.91 8.43
N VAL A 585 79.71 11.24 9.71
CA VAL A 585 78.58 11.98 10.29
C VAL A 585 78.99 13.40 10.63
N LEU A 586 80.18 13.58 11.18
CA LEU A 586 80.64 14.85 11.74
C LEU A 586 81.66 15.52 10.84
N LYS A 587 81.70 16.86 10.86
CA LYS A 587 82.73 17.65 10.17
C LYS A 587 84.16 17.29 10.65
N SER A 588 84.28 16.84 11.90
CA SER A 588 85.55 16.37 12.49
C SER A 588 86.09 15.09 11.84
N ASP A 589 85.25 14.34 11.12
CA ASP A 589 85.66 13.12 10.41
C ASP A 589 86.48 13.44 9.13
N CYS A 590 86.56 14.73 8.75
CA CYS A 590 87.35 15.21 7.62
C CYS A 590 88.85 15.37 8.00
N ILE A 591 89.66 14.45 7.48
CA ILE A 591 91.09 14.31 7.79
C ILE A 591 91.94 14.39 6.49
N CYS A 592 93.26 14.52 6.58
CA CYS A 592 94.10 14.55 5.37
C CYS A 592 94.25 13.15 4.74
N PRO A 593 94.22 13.03 3.39
CA PRO A 593 94.44 11.76 2.70
C PRO A 593 95.86 11.24 2.94
N ALA A 594 96.07 9.94 2.75
CA ALA A 594 97.41 9.34 2.81
C ALA A 594 98.38 10.05 1.85
N GLY A 595 99.61 10.27 2.29
CA GLY A 595 100.60 11.09 1.57
C GLY A 595 100.50 12.59 1.85
N LYS A 596 99.51 13.06 2.62
CA LYS A 596 99.42 14.43 3.12
C LYS A 596 99.26 14.48 4.63
N TYR A 597 99.57 15.61 5.23
CA TYR A 597 99.32 15.86 6.64
C TYR A 597 98.70 17.23 6.88
N LEU A 598 97.94 17.36 7.97
CA LEU A 598 97.31 18.61 8.35
C LEU A 598 98.35 19.55 8.95
N ARG A 599 98.46 20.76 8.38
CA ARG A 599 99.28 21.85 8.90
C ARG A 599 98.38 23.06 9.17
N ASP A 600 98.45 23.62 10.36
CA ASP A 600 97.65 24.81 10.72
C ASP A 600 97.98 26.00 9.80
N GLY A 601 96.94 26.79 9.51
CA GLY A 601 97.14 28.22 9.29
C GLY A 601 97.41 28.82 10.66
N LEU A 602 98.63 29.26 10.90
CA LEU A 602 99.07 29.84 12.18
C LEU A 602 98.10 30.97 12.62
N THR A 603 97.14 30.65 13.50
CA THR A 603 96.61 31.44 14.65
C THR A 603 95.21 30.96 15.09
N GLY A 604 95.05 30.43 16.31
CA GLY A 604 93.80 30.53 17.10
C GLY A 604 93.27 29.27 17.80
N ASP A 605 93.21 29.31 19.15
CA ASP A 605 92.69 28.28 20.06
C ASP A 605 91.15 28.17 20.06
N SER A 606 90.53 27.75 18.96
CA SER A 606 89.09 27.44 18.95
C SER A 606 88.78 26.14 18.22
N MET A 607 87.67 25.48 18.60
CA MET A 607 87.16 24.27 17.94
C MET A 607 86.93 24.44 16.42
N GLU A 608 86.82 25.68 15.92
CA GLU A 608 86.72 25.97 14.49
C GLU A 608 88.05 25.77 13.75
N ALA A 609 89.20 25.94 14.43
CA ALA A 609 90.53 25.79 13.86
C ALA A 609 90.84 24.36 13.41
N MET A 610 90.24 23.34 14.06
CA MET A 610 90.40 21.93 13.68
C MET A 610 89.90 21.59 12.28
N SER A 611 89.02 22.42 11.73
CA SER A 611 88.53 22.27 10.36
C SER A 611 89.25 23.15 9.33
N SER A 612 90.10 24.08 9.77
CA SER A 612 90.69 25.15 8.93
C SER A 612 92.08 24.86 8.35
N GLY A 613 92.82 23.90 8.93
CA GLY A 613 94.16 23.53 8.45
C GLY A 613 94.15 23.01 7.01
N THR A 614 95.21 23.28 6.26
CA THR A 614 95.41 22.82 4.88
C THR A 614 96.20 21.51 4.87
N CYS A 615 95.83 20.57 4.01
CA CYS A 615 96.62 19.36 3.80
C CYS A 615 97.84 19.68 2.95
N VAL A 616 99.03 19.35 3.46
CA VAL A 616 100.33 19.58 2.81
C VAL A 616 100.91 18.23 2.41
N GLU A 617 101.55 18.17 1.23
CA GLU A 617 102.26 16.99 0.75
C GLU A 617 103.33 16.55 1.75
N CYS A 618 103.44 15.24 1.96
CA CYS A 618 104.49 14.63 2.77
C CYS A 618 105.84 14.80 2.04
N SER A 619 106.88 15.25 2.75
CA SER A 619 108.22 15.39 2.20
C SER A 619 108.83 14.04 1.80
N ASP A 620 109.70 14.04 0.77
CA ASP A 620 110.47 12.86 0.35
C ASP A 620 111.21 12.23 1.54
N GLY A 621 110.96 10.94 1.79
CA GLY A 621 111.53 10.21 2.93
C GLY A 621 110.66 10.19 4.19
N MET A 622 109.45 10.74 4.13
CA MET A 622 108.42 10.59 5.16
C MET A 622 107.27 9.68 4.68
N ASN A 623 106.61 9.02 5.62
CA ASN A 623 105.36 8.30 5.43
C ASN A 623 104.28 9.04 6.19
N CYS A 624 103.25 9.50 5.50
CA CYS A 624 102.08 10.14 6.11
C CYS A 624 100.88 9.20 5.98
N PRO A 625 100.57 8.40 7.03
CA PRO A 625 99.33 7.63 7.09
C PRO A 625 98.10 8.53 6.92
N LEU A 626 96.98 7.94 6.49
CA LEU A 626 95.69 8.62 6.41
C LEU A 626 95.37 9.30 7.74
N GLY A 627 95.06 10.59 7.71
CA GLY A 627 94.75 11.39 8.89
C GLY A 627 95.94 11.98 9.63
N SER A 628 97.15 11.89 9.07
CA SER A 628 98.34 12.53 9.64
C SER A 628 98.09 14.01 9.96
N ASP A 629 98.41 14.42 11.18
CA ASP A 629 98.18 15.76 11.71
C ASP A 629 99.40 16.23 12.49
N LEU A 630 100.02 17.33 12.05
CA LEU A 630 101.22 17.86 12.70
C LEU A 630 100.93 18.42 14.10
N ARG A 631 99.68 18.71 14.43
CA ARG A 631 99.31 19.19 15.77
C ARG A 631 99.50 18.10 16.82
N ILE A 632 99.34 16.83 16.43
CA ILE A 632 99.58 15.68 17.30
C ILE A 632 101.07 15.53 17.64
N TRP A 633 101.97 15.88 16.70
CA TRP A 633 103.42 15.88 16.94
C TRP A 633 103.84 16.80 18.10
N ALA A 634 103.21 17.98 18.24
CA ALA A 634 103.48 18.89 19.35
C ALA A 634 103.10 18.27 20.71
N SER A 635 101.98 17.52 20.77
CA SER A 635 101.56 16.80 21.97
C SER A 635 102.50 15.65 22.33
N VAL A 636 103.03 14.93 21.32
CA VAL A 636 104.03 13.86 21.52
C VAL A 636 105.34 14.44 22.08
N LEU A 637 105.81 15.59 21.58
CA LEU A 637 106.98 16.28 22.12
C LEU A 637 106.78 16.81 23.55
N ALA A 638 105.53 17.15 23.91
CA ALA A 638 105.16 17.57 25.25
C ALA A 638 105.03 16.40 26.25
N GLY A 639 105.31 15.17 25.83
CA GLY A 639 105.34 13.99 26.70
C GLY A 639 103.96 13.35 26.95
N ALA A 640 102.97 13.62 26.11
CA ALA A 640 101.69 12.92 26.19
C ALA A 640 101.86 11.43 25.84
N GLU A 641 101.45 10.53 26.74
CA GLU A 641 101.35 9.10 26.43
C GLU A 641 100.19 8.88 25.44
N MET A 642 100.51 8.46 24.22
CA MET A 642 99.54 8.11 23.18
C MET A 642 99.77 6.66 22.73
N ASP A 643 98.68 5.95 22.48
CA ASP A 643 98.70 4.58 21.96
C ASP A 643 99.40 4.56 20.58
N PRO A 644 100.33 3.61 20.29
CA PRO A 644 100.99 3.51 18.99
C PRO A 644 100.06 3.50 17.78
N GLU A 645 98.83 3.00 17.93
CA GLU A 645 97.83 2.97 16.85
C GLU A 645 97.16 4.35 16.60
N ASP A 646 97.23 5.27 17.57
CA ASP A 646 96.67 6.63 17.49
C ASP A 646 97.71 7.70 17.07
N GLN A 647 98.92 7.26 16.70
CA GLN A 647 100.00 8.11 16.18
C GLN A 647 99.74 8.56 14.74
N LEU A 648 98.67 9.32 14.54
CA LEU A 648 98.28 9.91 13.27
C LEU A 648 99.09 11.18 13.01
N PHE A 649 100.42 11.06 12.89
CA PHE A 649 101.31 12.14 12.46
C PHE A 649 102.35 11.62 11.45
N PRO A 650 103.03 12.50 10.70
CA PRO A 650 104.04 12.10 9.73
C PRO A 650 105.21 11.34 10.35
N LEU A 651 105.52 10.15 9.83
CA LEU A 651 106.59 9.28 10.33
C LEU A 651 107.78 9.28 9.37
N LEU A 652 109.00 9.20 9.91
CA LEU A 652 110.20 9.01 9.08
C LEU A 652 110.20 7.61 8.46
N GLN A 653 110.52 7.52 7.17
CA GLN A 653 110.79 6.23 6.55
C GLN A 653 112.13 5.67 7.06
N PRO A 654 112.28 4.33 7.14
CA PRO A 654 113.56 3.72 7.48
C PRO A 654 114.69 4.23 6.56
N GLY A 655 115.78 4.71 7.14
CA GLY A 655 116.92 5.25 6.40
C GLY A 655 116.94 6.78 6.23
N TYR A 656 115.96 7.48 6.79
CA TYR A 656 115.89 8.94 6.86
C TYR A 656 115.91 9.44 8.31
N TYR A 657 116.37 10.67 8.50
CA TYR A 657 116.30 11.39 9.78
C TYR A 657 115.77 12.81 9.56
N SER A 658 115.14 13.41 10.57
CA SER A 658 114.78 14.83 10.61
C SER A 658 115.38 15.49 11.85
N THR A 659 115.26 16.82 11.96
CA THR A 659 115.72 17.58 13.14
C THR A 659 114.51 18.09 13.93
N PRO A 660 114.63 18.34 15.24
CA PRO A 660 113.56 18.94 16.02
C PRO A 660 113.09 20.30 15.46
N GLU A 661 113.99 21.07 14.84
CA GLU A 661 113.71 22.38 14.24
C GLU A 661 113.03 22.29 12.86
N GLU A 662 113.31 21.23 12.11
CA GLU A 662 112.70 20.93 10.81
C GLU A 662 112.09 19.50 10.82
N PRO A 663 111.06 19.23 11.64
CA PRO A 663 110.57 17.87 11.87
C PRO A 663 109.99 17.25 10.59
N MET A 664 109.57 18.09 9.66
CA MET A 664 108.97 17.74 8.37
C MET A 664 109.96 17.65 7.21
N GLN A 665 111.27 17.78 7.46
CA GLN A 665 112.31 17.60 6.44
C GLN A 665 113.08 16.31 6.70
N ALA A 666 112.79 15.27 5.93
CA ALA A 666 113.54 14.03 5.96
C ALA A 666 114.84 14.17 5.13
N ARG A 667 115.95 13.73 5.72
CA ARG A 667 117.28 13.71 5.09
C ARG A 667 117.75 12.26 5.03
N ALA A 668 118.11 11.80 3.83
CA ALA A 668 118.64 10.45 3.65
C ALA A 668 119.98 10.30 4.37
N HIS A 669 120.19 9.16 5.04
CA HIS A 669 121.52 8.83 5.54
C HIS A 669 122.51 8.68 4.38
N ARG A 670 123.48 9.59 4.25
CA ARG A 670 124.62 9.38 3.36
C ARG A 670 125.33 8.10 3.80
N LYS A 671 125.59 7.17 2.85
CA LYS A 671 126.46 6.00 3.07
C LYS A 671 127.74 6.47 3.75
N GLY A 672 127.85 6.23 5.06
CA GLY A 672 128.99 6.63 5.89
C GLY A 672 128.68 7.46 7.14
N GLN A 673 127.45 7.92 7.39
CA GLN A 673 127.09 8.59 8.65
C GLN A 673 126.22 7.69 9.55
N LYS A 674 126.75 7.36 10.74
CA LYS A 674 126.00 6.69 11.82
C LYS A 674 124.84 7.60 12.28
N ALA A 675 123.61 7.11 12.20
CA ALA A 675 122.48 7.67 12.92
C ALA A 675 122.63 7.34 14.42
N SER A 676 122.63 8.34 15.30
CA SER A 676 122.38 8.10 16.72
C SER A 676 120.89 7.84 16.90
N ARG A 677 120.57 6.83 17.71
CA ARG A 677 119.21 6.61 18.22
C ARG A 677 118.76 7.78 19.07
#